data_AF-A0A2S4UJC6-F1
#
_entry.id   AF-A0A2S4UJC6-F1
#
_cell.length_a   1.000
_cell.length_b   1.000
_cell.length_c   1.000
_cell.angle_alpha   90.00
_cell.angle_beta   90.00
_cell.angle_gamma   90.00
#
_symmetry.space_group_name_H-M   'P 1'
#
loop_
_entity.id
_entity.type
_entity.pdbx_description
1 polymer ?
#
loop_
_entity_poly.entity_id
_entity_poly.type
_entity_poly.pdbx_seq_one_letter_code
_entity_poly.pdbx_strand_id
1 'polypeptide(L)'
;MRILNSRSTWWKTLLWGQIILNFCQLESQAADSSRPTTPIPSPRSYAPERVSCPANLQVTSSSAYPPAEQSYVSSKAAKSLKPWEEYLLRANLTNFDVQAFLKNSTRDGLVAGRNLPNIAFSLSGGGNRALLYAASIMDAFDARNPRANQARTGGILQLVNFASGLSASSWLLASWAQANFIRFPDLAETAWHSAFTHGYLSWKTFEALSPPLSIWGRLLSKNLLNDPDCGRTLTLSSIRYKSEYAAQSFPFPILVTTSRKKEGSELDLDSPIYEFTPEDMNVWHPTLNATFPIEYLGSQTGAVTDKATNCVTGFDNLGSGASSNVFSYQDGKKVNKSLLAGLASMFVKGRFYEALVPNPFMGQGMGPTPGSGYPDGERDDLLLADGAMAQESMPLFPLLQPSRMVDVILAIDSSVDGRPFDKADQKGYPNGTSLYRTSMKLQQEGYRGYRFPEVPETYHHTTFTDRGYHKRPTFFGCNKDVPLVVYIPNHYLSYDTSQSTMQAVYKKEDVKGFFDNGFYVATQSHPSQNDTEWPACLACALIDSQNTRNRIPRTPQCAACFTTEQAYVSSKAAKSVTTWEAYLSRVNLTGFDVQAFLKHSTRNGLVPGRDLPNVAFSISGGGNRALLYAASILDAFDTRNPHANQARTGGILQLANFASGLSASSWLLASWAEADFIRFTEMAETAWRSTFTHDWYSWKSIKHYPRHYRDVQKKKKAGFRVSMVDIWGRALSRNLLLVHFRPMNYHQKFAYPALYQSRNDPDQGRTLTMSSTRQKSRYIDQSVPFPILLAISKQKEGTDPDSESPIYEFTPEDINVWHPAVNASFPIDYLGSQTNGLTGKAETCVTGFDNLGTDKCEQDGKEGKKSIVSRIASVFVKGRFYEGLVPNLFKGQGMGPTAGKRFPDGERDELLLADGAMAQEKLPLFPFLQPSRMVDTIIALDSAVDGGSPKDPNQKGYPDGTSMLRTSMKLQQEGYRGYKFTKILSKYQQTTFTDRGYHRRPTFFGCNEDVPLVIYIPNHYLSYDTSQSTMQAVYKKEDIKGFFENGFYVATQSHPSQKDTEWPACLACALIDRQNTRNRSPRTPQCTACFTSYCARG
;
A
#
# COMPACT_ATOMS: atom_id res chain seq x y z
N MET A 1 46.86 -9.26 52.99
CA MET A 1 48.07 -8.52 53.39
C MET A 1 48.78 -8.02 52.15
N ARG A 2 49.48 -6.90 52.31
CA ARG A 2 50.08 -6.00 51.31
C ARG A 2 51.05 -6.62 50.29
N ILE A 3 50.99 -6.06 49.07
CA ILE A 3 52.06 -5.43 48.28
C ILE A 3 53.39 -6.20 48.13
N LEU A 4 53.73 -6.56 46.89
CA LEU A 4 55.04 -6.35 46.23
C LEU A 4 55.05 -7.04 44.85
N ASN A 5 54.96 -6.26 43.76
CA ASN A 5 55.86 -6.36 42.59
C ASN A 5 55.39 -5.45 41.44
N SER A 6 55.85 -4.21 41.46
CA SER A 6 55.91 -3.34 40.28
C SER A 6 57.36 -3.33 39.78
N ARG A 7 57.60 -3.85 38.57
CA ARG A 7 58.65 -3.46 37.60
C ARG A 7 58.84 -4.57 36.55
N SER A 8 57.97 -4.62 35.52
CA SER A 8 58.25 -5.38 34.28
C SER A 8 57.35 -5.01 33.08
N THR A 9 56.70 -3.83 33.06
CA THR A 9 55.72 -3.50 32.00
C THR A 9 56.00 -2.21 31.23
N TRP A 10 57.14 -1.55 31.47
CA TRP A 10 57.47 -0.28 30.81
C TRP A 10 58.17 -0.41 29.45
N TRP A 11 58.65 -1.59 29.08
CA TRP A 11 59.35 -1.81 27.79
C TRP A 11 58.53 -2.49 26.69
N LYS A 12 57.29 -2.92 26.98
CA LYS A 12 56.42 -3.57 25.97
C LYS A 12 55.43 -2.62 25.27
N THR A 13 55.36 -1.36 25.69
CA THR A 13 54.41 -0.36 25.16
C THR A 13 54.97 0.52 24.04
N LEU A 14 56.27 0.44 23.73
CA LEU A 14 56.92 1.25 22.67
C LEU A 14 57.07 0.54 21.32
N LEU A 15 56.62 -0.72 21.19
CA LEU A 15 56.76 -1.53 19.97
C LEU A 15 55.48 -1.70 19.14
N TRP A 16 54.40 -0.99 19.48
CA TRP A 16 53.14 -1.01 18.71
C TRP A 16 53.05 0.06 17.62
N GLY A 17 54.03 0.97 17.53
CA GLY A 17 54.09 2.00 16.48
C GLY A 17 54.59 1.51 15.11
N GLN A 18 55.14 0.29 15.03
CA GLN A 18 55.74 -0.26 13.80
C GLN A 18 54.88 -1.33 13.08
N ILE A 19 53.74 -1.75 13.64
CA ILE A 19 52.91 -2.82 13.06
C ILE A 19 51.88 -2.28 12.04
N ILE A 20 51.68 -0.96 11.95
CA ILE A 20 50.78 -0.35 10.94
C ILE A 20 51.44 -0.24 9.53
N LEU A 21 52.74 -0.51 9.39
CA LEU A 21 53.49 -0.24 8.14
C LEU A 21 53.95 -1.47 7.33
N ASN A 22 53.81 -2.72 7.80
CA ASN A 22 54.50 -3.88 7.19
C ASN A 22 53.63 -5.07 6.75
N PHE A 23 52.38 -4.87 6.29
CA PHE A 23 51.54 -5.98 5.79
C PHE A 23 50.88 -5.72 4.42
N CYS A 24 51.57 -5.03 3.51
CA CYS A 24 51.15 -4.87 2.10
C CYS A 24 52.30 -5.15 1.13
N GLN A 25 52.74 -6.41 1.06
CA GLN A 25 53.49 -6.91 -0.10
C GLN A 25 53.16 -8.40 -0.24
N LEU A 26 52.42 -8.77 -1.29
CA LEU A 26 52.68 -9.93 -2.15
C LEU A 26 51.60 -10.08 -3.25
N GLU A 27 52.12 -10.40 -4.45
CA GLU A 27 51.49 -10.91 -5.67
C GLU A 27 50.86 -9.91 -6.67
N SER A 28 51.68 -9.54 -7.67
CA SER A 28 51.30 -8.91 -8.93
C SER A 28 51.41 -9.91 -10.09
N GLN A 29 50.37 -10.01 -10.93
CA GLN A 29 50.36 -10.36 -12.38
C GLN A 29 48.88 -10.44 -12.81
N ALA A 30 48.39 -9.98 -13.95
CA ALA A 30 48.90 -9.28 -15.12
C ALA A 30 47.70 -8.55 -15.76
N ALA A 31 47.90 -7.38 -16.39
CA ALA A 31 46.87 -6.75 -17.21
C ALA A 31 47.46 -6.34 -18.57
N ASP A 32 46.83 -6.85 -19.61
CA ASP A 32 47.20 -6.75 -21.02
C ASP A 32 47.01 -5.33 -21.56
N SER A 33 47.92 -4.92 -22.44
CA SER A 33 48.07 -3.59 -22.99
C SER A 33 47.51 -3.51 -24.40
N SER A 34 46.46 -2.71 -24.63
CA SER A 34 46.30 -1.95 -25.91
C SER A 34 45.05 -1.05 -25.95
N ARG A 35 45.20 0.23 -25.59
CA ARG A 35 44.90 1.40 -26.46
C ARG A 35 45.17 2.74 -25.76
N PRO A 36 45.77 3.73 -26.45
CA PRO A 36 46.14 5.02 -25.86
C PRO A 36 45.14 6.14 -26.19
N THR A 37 44.62 6.78 -25.15
CA THR A 37 44.43 8.25 -25.04
C THR A 37 44.53 8.59 -23.56
N THR A 38 45.68 9.17 -23.18
CA THR A 38 46.13 9.64 -21.86
C THR A 38 45.22 9.36 -20.65
N PRO A 39 45.52 8.33 -19.84
CA PRO A 39 44.98 8.24 -18.49
C PRO A 39 45.55 9.39 -17.66
N ILE A 40 44.70 10.09 -16.91
CA ILE A 40 45.16 10.91 -15.79
C ILE A 40 45.95 9.95 -14.87
N PRO A 41 47.22 10.22 -14.55
CA PRO A 41 47.99 9.32 -13.71
C PRO A 41 47.31 9.22 -12.34
N SER A 42 47.05 7.99 -11.88
CA SER A 42 46.59 7.75 -10.51
C SER A 42 47.47 8.54 -9.54
N PRO A 43 46.89 9.16 -8.48
CA PRO A 43 47.65 9.89 -7.49
C PRO A 43 48.85 9.07 -7.00
N ARG A 44 50.05 9.68 -6.96
CA ARG A 44 51.26 8.96 -6.55
C ARG A 44 51.26 8.61 -5.06
N SER A 45 50.38 9.26 -4.30
CA SER A 45 50.23 9.08 -2.86
C SER A 45 48.81 9.44 -2.40
N TYR A 46 48.55 9.27 -1.11
CA TYR A 46 47.31 9.72 -0.47
C TYR A 46 47.22 11.26 -0.37
N ALA A 47 48.35 11.97 -0.42
CA ALA A 47 48.35 13.43 -0.32
C ALA A 47 47.83 14.03 -1.64
N PRO A 48 46.86 14.98 -1.59
CA PRO A 48 46.42 15.72 -2.77
C PRO A 48 47.58 16.51 -3.38
N GLU A 49 47.55 16.67 -4.70
CA GLU A 49 48.60 17.35 -5.46
C GLU A 49 48.08 18.66 -6.06
N ARG A 50 48.90 19.73 -5.99
CA ARG A 50 48.59 20.99 -6.68
C ARG A 50 48.97 20.87 -8.15
N VAL A 51 48.06 21.28 -9.02
CA VAL A 51 48.22 21.22 -10.49
C VAL A 51 47.85 22.55 -11.14
N SER A 52 48.26 22.73 -12.40
CA SER A 52 47.80 23.86 -13.20
C SER A 52 46.32 23.72 -13.52
N CYS A 53 45.55 24.79 -13.33
CA CYS A 53 44.12 24.79 -13.63
C CYS A 53 43.84 24.72 -15.14
N PRO A 54 42.88 23.90 -15.61
CA PRO A 54 42.37 23.98 -16.97
C PRO A 54 41.79 25.38 -17.27
N ALA A 55 41.97 25.86 -18.50
CA ALA A 55 41.58 27.22 -18.90
C ALA A 55 40.08 27.52 -18.75
N ASN A 56 39.23 26.49 -18.74
CA ASN A 56 37.78 26.54 -18.64
C ASN A 56 37.23 25.98 -17.31
N LEU A 57 38.07 25.73 -16.30
CA LEU A 57 37.61 25.21 -15.02
C LEU A 57 36.94 26.32 -14.20
N GLN A 58 35.63 26.22 -14.06
CA GLN A 58 34.79 27.16 -13.34
C GLN A 58 33.57 26.47 -12.72
N VAL A 59 32.97 27.13 -11.72
CA VAL A 59 31.66 26.73 -11.21
C VAL A 59 30.62 26.90 -12.31
N THR A 60 29.78 25.88 -12.49
CA THR A 60 28.66 25.96 -13.43
C THR A 60 27.37 26.04 -12.65
N SER A 61 26.70 27.20 -12.72
CA SER A 61 25.37 27.39 -12.15
C SER A 61 24.32 27.09 -13.22
N SER A 62 23.55 26.01 -13.05
CA SER A 62 22.54 25.59 -14.03
C SER A 62 21.43 24.79 -13.37
N SER A 63 20.18 25.06 -13.77
CA SER A 63 19.03 24.21 -13.42
C SER A 63 18.92 22.94 -14.28
N ALA A 64 19.81 22.78 -15.27
CA ALA A 64 19.86 21.62 -16.16
C ALA A 64 20.82 20.54 -15.63
N TYR A 65 20.75 19.33 -16.21
CA TYR A 65 21.70 18.27 -15.91
C TYR A 65 23.16 18.72 -16.10
N PRO A 66 24.08 18.29 -15.22
CA PRO A 66 25.49 18.28 -15.57
C PRO A 66 25.70 17.51 -16.90
N PRO A 67 26.46 18.04 -17.87
CA PRO A 67 26.59 17.43 -19.19
C PRO A 67 27.06 15.96 -19.17
N ALA A 68 27.94 15.62 -18.23
CA ALA A 68 28.45 14.26 -18.07
C ALA A 68 27.38 13.29 -17.54
N GLU A 69 26.63 13.70 -16.51
CA GLU A 69 25.47 12.96 -15.99
C GLU A 69 24.43 12.74 -17.10
N GLN A 70 24.09 13.79 -17.85
CA GLN A 70 23.12 13.71 -18.95
C GLN A 70 23.56 12.69 -20.02
N SER A 71 24.84 12.72 -20.39
CA SER A 71 25.41 11.80 -21.38
C SER A 71 25.36 10.35 -20.90
N TYR A 72 25.77 10.10 -19.66
CA TYR A 72 25.74 8.76 -19.05
C TYR A 72 24.32 8.18 -19.05
N VAL A 73 23.36 8.95 -18.52
CA VAL A 73 21.97 8.49 -18.34
C VAL A 73 21.26 8.33 -19.69
N SER A 74 21.47 9.24 -20.63
CA SER A 74 20.87 9.13 -21.97
C SER A 74 21.40 7.91 -22.73
N SER A 75 22.70 7.65 -22.64
CA SER A 75 23.31 6.47 -23.26
C SER A 75 22.83 5.18 -22.60
N LYS A 76 22.73 5.13 -21.27
CA LYS A 76 22.19 3.99 -20.54
C LYS A 76 20.73 3.72 -20.91
N ALA A 77 19.91 4.77 -20.95
CA ALA A 77 18.50 4.66 -21.35
C ALA A 77 18.37 4.10 -22.76
N ALA A 78 19.20 4.54 -23.70
CA ALA A 78 19.23 4.00 -25.06
C ALA A 78 19.61 2.51 -25.11
N LYS A 79 20.52 2.05 -24.24
CA LYS A 79 20.93 0.64 -24.12
C LYS A 79 19.90 -0.23 -23.37
N SER A 80 18.91 0.37 -22.71
CA SER A 80 17.97 -0.33 -21.83
C SER A 80 16.80 -1.03 -22.52
N LEU A 81 16.62 -0.86 -23.85
CA LEU A 81 15.48 -1.46 -24.57
C LEU A 81 15.41 -2.98 -24.43
N LYS A 82 16.53 -3.67 -24.65
CA LYS A 82 16.60 -5.14 -24.51
C LYS A 82 16.38 -5.59 -23.05
N PRO A 83 17.04 -4.98 -22.04
CA PRO A 83 16.69 -5.22 -20.64
C PRO A 83 15.21 -5.01 -20.30
N TRP A 84 14.56 -3.97 -20.85
CA TRP A 84 13.12 -3.72 -20.65
C TRP A 84 12.27 -4.83 -21.25
N GLU A 85 12.58 -5.26 -22.47
CA GLU A 85 11.91 -6.38 -23.13
C GLU A 85 12.02 -7.66 -22.30
N GLU A 86 13.23 -8.04 -21.91
CA GLU A 86 13.50 -9.25 -21.12
C GLU A 86 12.79 -9.22 -19.75
N TYR A 87 12.77 -8.06 -19.09
CA TYR A 87 12.09 -7.90 -17.81
C TYR A 87 10.56 -7.96 -17.97
N LEU A 88 9.97 -7.25 -18.93
CA LEU A 88 8.51 -7.19 -19.09
C LEU A 88 7.93 -8.53 -19.58
N LEU A 89 8.65 -9.25 -20.45
CA LEU A 89 8.28 -10.62 -20.83
C LEU A 89 8.30 -11.57 -19.62
N ARG A 90 9.27 -11.39 -18.72
CA ARG A 90 9.39 -12.18 -17.49
C ARG A 90 8.34 -11.83 -16.44
N ALA A 91 7.97 -10.56 -16.33
CA ALA A 91 6.88 -10.10 -15.47
C ALA A 91 5.53 -10.74 -15.87
N ASN A 92 5.38 -11.07 -17.16
CA ASN A 92 4.23 -11.78 -17.72
C ASN A 92 2.90 -11.07 -17.44
N LEU A 93 2.84 -9.79 -17.82
CA LEU A 93 1.66 -8.95 -17.65
C LEU A 93 0.53 -9.38 -18.61
N THR A 94 -0.67 -9.56 -18.06
CA THR A 94 -1.87 -9.97 -18.81
C THR A 94 -2.42 -8.79 -19.61
N ASN A 95 -2.76 -9.04 -20.88
CA ASN A 95 -3.29 -8.03 -21.81
C ASN A 95 -2.37 -6.81 -21.98
N PHE A 96 -1.07 -6.98 -21.81
CA PHE A 96 -0.07 -5.94 -22.01
C PHE A 96 0.86 -6.33 -23.18
N ASP A 97 0.92 -5.47 -24.20
CA ASP A 97 1.79 -5.67 -25.36
C ASP A 97 3.15 -5.00 -25.14
N VAL A 98 4.14 -5.83 -24.81
CA VAL A 98 5.52 -5.40 -24.57
C VAL A 98 6.13 -4.74 -25.82
N GLN A 99 5.87 -5.30 -27.01
CA GLN A 99 6.44 -4.80 -28.25
C GLN A 99 5.84 -3.45 -28.63
N ALA A 100 4.54 -3.28 -28.45
CA ALA A 100 3.88 -1.99 -28.66
C ALA A 100 4.40 -0.93 -27.68
N PHE A 101 4.59 -1.28 -26.41
CA PHE A 101 5.16 -0.37 -25.41
C PHE A 101 6.56 0.11 -25.80
N LEU A 102 7.46 -0.81 -26.17
CA LEU A 102 8.83 -0.48 -26.57
C LEU A 102 8.90 0.24 -27.92
N LYS A 103 8.02 -0.08 -28.87
CA LYS A 103 7.95 0.65 -30.12
C LYS A 103 7.56 2.11 -29.87
N ASN A 104 6.57 2.34 -29.00
CA ASN A 104 6.13 3.70 -28.68
C ASN A 104 7.24 4.51 -27.97
N SER A 105 8.07 3.87 -27.15
CA SER A 105 9.18 4.53 -26.46
C SER A 105 10.31 5.00 -27.38
N THR A 106 10.36 4.52 -28.63
CA THR A 106 11.39 4.92 -29.61
C THR A 106 10.97 6.11 -30.50
N ARG A 107 9.69 6.50 -30.50
CA ARG A 107 9.12 7.41 -31.51
C ARG A 107 9.75 8.80 -31.54
N ASP A 108 10.11 9.32 -30.37
CA ASP A 108 10.60 10.69 -30.18
C ASP A 108 11.99 10.70 -29.48
N GLY A 109 12.80 9.65 -29.72
CA GLY A 109 14.14 9.43 -29.13
C GLY A 109 14.13 8.70 -27.77
N LEU A 110 15.22 8.02 -27.40
CA LEU A 110 15.29 7.19 -26.19
C LEU A 110 15.68 8.01 -24.94
N VAL A 111 14.79 8.92 -24.54
CA VAL A 111 15.00 9.80 -23.39
C VAL A 111 14.26 9.25 -22.17
N ALA A 112 15.00 8.91 -21.11
CA ALA A 112 14.44 8.49 -19.82
C ALA A 112 13.56 9.60 -19.22
N GLY A 113 12.42 9.23 -18.64
CA GLY A 113 11.47 10.15 -18.01
C GLY A 113 10.55 10.86 -19.00
N ARG A 114 10.80 10.71 -20.30
CA ARG A 114 9.97 11.23 -21.38
C ARG A 114 9.32 10.10 -22.18
N ASN A 115 10.16 9.23 -22.75
CA ASN A 115 9.72 8.17 -23.66
C ASN A 115 9.91 6.76 -23.08
N LEU A 116 10.85 6.60 -22.14
CA LEU A 116 11.00 5.41 -21.31
C LEU A 116 10.85 5.77 -19.83
N PRO A 117 10.34 4.86 -18.98
CA PRO A 117 10.31 5.11 -17.54
C PRO A 117 11.71 5.34 -16.98
N ASN A 118 11.84 6.33 -16.08
CA ASN A 118 13.09 6.61 -15.39
C ASN A 118 13.02 6.14 -13.93
N ILE A 119 13.83 5.15 -13.60
CA ILE A 119 13.80 4.46 -12.31
C ILE A 119 15.06 4.82 -11.52
N ALA A 120 14.91 5.05 -10.23
CA ALA A 120 16.01 5.34 -9.31
C ALA A 120 15.94 4.49 -8.04
N PHE A 121 17.10 4.14 -7.47
CA PHE A 121 17.22 3.64 -6.11
C PHE A 121 17.54 4.78 -5.14
N SER A 122 16.88 4.79 -3.98
CA SER A 122 17.26 5.61 -2.83
C SER A 122 17.60 4.70 -1.66
N LEU A 123 18.87 4.71 -1.26
CA LEU A 123 19.44 3.77 -0.29
C LEU A 123 19.72 4.48 1.04
N SER A 124 19.00 4.08 2.08
CA SER A 124 19.12 4.68 3.41
C SER A 124 20.48 4.44 4.08
N GLY A 125 20.87 5.32 5.00
CA GLY A 125 21.98 5.13 5.93
C GLY A 125 21.57 4.29 7.16
N GLY A 126 22.58 3.74 7.86
CA GLY A 126 22.35 2.88 9.03
C GLY A 126 23.45 1.86 9.31
N GLY A 127 24.71 2.23 9.03
CA GLY A 127 25.86 1.33 9.22
C GLY A 127 25.84 0.10 8.32
N ASN A 128 26.60 -0.92 8.68
CA ASN A 128 26.72 -2.15 7.89
C ASN A 128 25.37 -2.88 7.69
N ARG A 129 24.39 -2.70 8.60
CA ARG A 129 23.02 -3.19 8.41
C ARG A 129 22.40 -2.61 7.14
N ALA A 130 22.49 -1.30 6.97
CA ALA A 130 21.93 -0.61 5.81
C ALA A 130 22.60 -1.02 4.51
N LEU A 131 23.93 -1.13 4.54
CA LEU A 131 24.73 -1.63 3.42
C LEU A 131 24.30 -3.06 3.03
N LEU A 132 24.24 -4.00 3.97
CA LEU A 132 23.86 -5.39 3.69
C LEU A 132 22.41 -5.53 3.23
N TYR A 133 21.49 -4.76 3.82
CA TYR A 133 20.08 -4.79 3.44
C TYR A 133 19.85 -4.17 2.06
N ALA A 134 20.48 -3.04 1.74
CA ALA A 134 20.42 -2.46 0.40
C ALA A 134 21.00 -3.42 -0.66
N ALA A 135 22.15 -4.02 -0.37
CA ALA A 135 22.79 -5.02 -1.23
C ALA A 135 21.87 -6.22 -1.50
N SER A 136 21.17 -6.72 -0.48
CA SER A 136 20.29 -7.88 -0.63
C SER A 136 19.04 -7.58 -1.46
N ILE A 137 18.43 -6.41 -1.29
CA ILE A 137 17.30 -5.97 -2.12
C ILE A 137 17.75 -5.76 -3.58
N MET A 138 18.91 -5.11 -3.80
CA MET A 138 19.44 -4.90 -5.15
C MET A 138 19.81 -6.22 -5.84
N ASP A 139 20.35 -7.21 -5.12
CA ASP A 139 20.62 -8.56 -5.66
C ASP A 139 19.33 -9.31 -6.03
N ALA A 140 18.23 -9.07 -5.30
CA ALA A 140 16.92 -9.62 -5.60
C ALA A 140 16.25 -8.98 -6.84
N PHE A 141 16.85 -7.91 -7.36
CA PHE A 141 16.47 -7.22 -8.59
C PHE A 141 17.47 -7.41 -9.73
N ASP A 142 18.57 -8.14 -9.50
CA ASP A 142 19.62 -8.35 -10.48
C ASP A 142 19.27 -9.50 -11.43
N ALA A 143 19.32 -9.27 -12.76
CA ALA A 143 19.14 -10.33 -13.76
C ALA A 143 20.21 -11.43 -13.68
N ARG A 144 21.36 -11.16 -13.08
CA ARG A 144 22.43 -12.15 -12.86
C ARG A 144 22.10 -13.13 -11.73
N ASN A 145 21.05 -12.87 -10.95
CA ASN A 145 20.58 -13.75 -9.89
C ASN A 145 19.47 -14.69 -10.42
N PRO A 146 19.73 -16.01 -10.55
CA PRO A 146 18.73 -16.95 -11.05
C PRO A 146 17.47 -17.01 -10.19
N ARG A 147 17.60 -16.84 -8.85
CA ARG A 147 16.44 -16.81 -7.94
C ARG A 147 15.56 -15.60 -8.21
N ALA A 148 16.15 -14.44 -8.49
CA ALA A 148 15.41 -13.22 -8.83
C ALA A 148 14.68 -13.37 -10.17
N ASN A 149 15.32 -14.00 -11.15
CA ASN A 149 14.70 -14.30 -12.44
C ASN A 149 13.49 -15.23 -12.28
N GLN A 150 13.61 -16.27 -11.46
CA GLN A 150 12.51 -17.19 -11.14
C GLN A 150 11.37 -16.48 -10.39
N ALA A 151 11.69 -15.55 -9.49
CA ALA A 151 10.71 -14.72 -8.79
C ALA A 151 10.11 -13.58 -9.65
N ARG A 152 10.53 -13.47 -10.93
CA ARG A 152 10.11 -12.45 -11.91
C ARG A 152 10.49 -11.00 -11.57
N THR A 153 11.38 -10.79 -10.61
CA THR A 153 11.87 -9.45 -10.21
C THR A 153 13.26 -9.12 -10.75
N GLY A 154 14.04 -10.13 -11.16
CA GLY A 154 15.35 -9.93 -11.76
C GLY A 154 15.26 -9.09 -13.04
N GLY A 155 16.22 -8.20 -13.26
CA GLY A 155 16.25 -7.27 -14.40
C GLY A 155 15.99 -5.82 -14.01
N ILE A 156 15.28 -5.58 -12.91
CA ILE A 156 14.99 -4.22 -12.43
C ILE A 156 16.28 -3.44 -12.18
N LEU A 157 17.33 -4.06 -11.62
CA LEU A 157 18.62 -3.39 -11.39
C LEU A 157 19.23 -2.85 -12.69
N GLN A 158 19.09 -3.58 -13.80
CA GLN A 158 19.59 -3.16 -15.11
C GLN A 158 18.79 -1.99 -15.69
N LEU A 159 17.52 -1.83 -15.31
CA LEU A 159 16.63 -0.74 -15.74
C LEU A 159 16.83 0.56 -14.95
N VAL A 160 17.39 0.49 -13.74
CA VAL A 160 17.60 1.66 -12.89
C VAL A 160 18.69 2.58 -13.47
N ASN A 161 18.41 3.87 -13.58
CA ASN A 161 19.33 4.88 -14.11
C ASN A 161 20.14 5.59 -13.02
N PHE A 162 19.58 5.74 -11.82
CA PHE A 162 20.24 6.43 -10.70
C PHE A 162 20.23 5.57 -9.44
N ALA A 163 21.29 5.65 -8.64
CA ALA A 163 21.28 5.13 -7.29
C ALA A 163 21.88 6.18 -6.34
N SER A 164 21.06 6.74 -5.46
CA SER A 164 21.51 7.62 -4.39
C SER A 164 21.72 6.83 -3.10
N GLY A 165 22.85 7.07 -2.44
CA GLY A 165 23.20 6.40 -1.19
C GLY A 165 23.75 7.38 -0.17
N LEU A 166 23.35 7.21 1.08
CA LEU A 166 23.80 8.00 2.22
C LEU A 166 24.53 7.12 3.25
N SER A 167 25.55 7.65 3.92
CA SER A 167 26.29 6.97 4.97
C SER A 167 26.86 5.62 4.46
N ALA A 168 26.64 4.52 5.18
CA ALA A 168 27.05 3.18 4.76
C ALA A 168 26.59 2.77 3.34
N SER A 169 25.46 3.29 2.86
CA SER A 169 25.00 3.03 1.49
C SER A 169 25.78 3.84 0.43
N SER A 170 26.43 4.95 0.79
CA SER A 170 27.43 5.59 -0.08
C SER A 170 28.64 4.68 -0.27
N TRP A 171 29.07 3.99 0.79
CA TRP A 171 30.17 3.01 0.72
C TRP A 171 29.81 1.76 -0.07
N LEU A 172 28.55 1.32 0.00
CA LEU A 172 28.04 0.29 -0.91
C LEU A 172 28.25 0.70 -2.36
N LEU A 173 27.78 1.89 -2.76
CA LEU A 173 27.87 2.34 -4.15
C LEU A 173 29.32 2.54 -4.60
N ALA A 174 30.16 3.15 -3.75
CA ALA A 174 31.57 3.36 -4.04
C ALA A 174 32.34 2.03 -4.20
N SER A 175 32.20 1.11 -3.23
CA SER A 175 32.89 -0.18 -3.28
C SER A 175 32.38 -1.07 -4.42
N TRP A 176 31.08 -1.03 -4.70
CA TRP A 176 30.48 -1.77 -5.81
C TRP A 176 30.95 -1.27 -7.17
N ALA A 177 30.94 0.05 -7.38
CA ALA A 177 31.45 0.66 -8.60
C ALA A 177 32.96 0.41 -8.78
N GLN A 178 33.73 0.51 -7.70
CA GLN A 178 35.17 0.22 -7.71
C GLN A 178 35.48 -1.25 -8.02
N ALA A 179 34.65 -2.17 -7.52
CA ALA A 179 34.70 -3.59 -7.83
C ALA A 179 34.07 -3.92 -9.20
N ASN A 180 33.93 -2.93 -10.09
CA ASN A 180 33.40 -3.10 -11.45
C ASN A 180 32.01 -3.75 -11.48
N PHE A 181 31.16 -3.35 -10.53
CA PHE A 181 29.76 -3.75 -10.44
C PHE A 181 29.51 -5.26 -10.37
N ILE A 182 30.42 -6.04 -9.77
CA ILE A 182 30.21 -7.47 -9.50
C ILE A 182 28.93 -7.73 -8.70
N ARG A 183 28.47 -8.98 -8.67
CA ARG A 183 27.25 -9.35 -7.93
C ARG A 183 27.47 -9.16 -6.42
N PHE A 184 26.44 -8.75 -5.69
CA PHE A 184 26.56 -8.37 -4.27
C PHE A 184 27.03 -9.50 -3.32
N PRO A 185 26.62 -10.77 -3.47
CA PRO A 185 27.18 -11.85 -2.66
C PRO A 185 28.70 -12.03 -2.86
N ASP A 186 29.18 -11.86 -4.09
CA ASP A 186 30.61 -11.96 -4.41
C ASP A 186 31.37 -10.76 -3.83
N LEU A 187 30.77 -9.56 -3.87
CA LEU A 187 31.31 -8.37 -3.23
C LEU A 187 31.42 -8.53 -1.71
N ALA A 188 30.44 -9.20 -1.08
CA ALA A 188 30.44 -9.48 0.35
C ALA A 188 31.54 -10.46 0.77
N GLU A 189 31.84 -11.47 -0.05
CA GLU A 189 32.91 -12.45 0.19
C GLU A 189 34.31 -11.95 -0.19
N THR A 190 34.40 -10.88 -1.01
CA THR A 190 35.68 -10.30 -1.42
C THR A 190 35.95 -8.99 -0.69
N ALA A 191 35.45 -7.87 -1.22
CA ALA A 191 35.79 -6.53 -0.74
C ALA A 191 35.29 -6.24 0.67
N TRP A 192 34.16 -6.81 1.10
CA TRP A 192 33.62 -6.55 2.44
C TRP A 192 33.98 -7.62 3.48
N HIS A 193 34.60 -8.73 3.07
CA HIS A 193 34.85 -9.87 3.95
C HIS A 193 35.71 -9.49 5.16
N SER A 194 36.77 -8.69 4.94
CA SER A 194 37.63 -8.21 6.02
C SER A 194 36.88 -7.32 7.01
N ALA A 195 36.04 -6.39 6.51
CA ALA A 195 35.20 -5.53 7.34
C ALA A 195 34.29 -6.33 8.28
N PHE A 196 33.62 -7.35 7.75
CA PHE A 196 32.63 -8.12 8.52
C PHE A 196 33.26 -9.14 9.47
N THR A 197 34.47 -9.63 9.19
CA THR A 197 35.14 -10.64 10.02
C THR A 197 35.95 -10.04 11.16
N HIS A 198 36.68 -8.96 10.90
CA HIS A 198 37.62 -8.38 11.88
C HIS A 198 37.10 -7.09 12.52
N GLY A 199 36.07 -6.46 11.95
CA GLY A 199 35.55 -5.17 12.39
C GLY A 199 36.54 -4.03 12.20
N TYR A 200 36.10 -2.80 12.50
CA TYR A 200 36.91 -1.60 12.27
C TYR A 200 37.88 -1.27 13.44
N LEU A 201 37.57 -1.72 14.68
CA LEU A 201 38.33 -1.74 15.96
C LEU A 201 37.33 -2.01 17.11
N SER A 202 37.75 -2.41 18.33
CA SER A 202 36.82 -2.63 19.46
C SER A 202 36.23 -1.31 19.99
N TRP A 203 34.91 -1.24 20.21
CA TRP A 203 34.17 -0.01 20.60
C TRP A 203 34.77 0.72 21.80
N LYS A 204 35.10 0.00 22.89
CA LYS A 204 35.72 0.60 24.09
C LYS A 204 37.08 1.26 23.80
N THR A 205 37.83 0.71 22.85
CA THR A 205 39.12 1.25 22.43
C THR A 205 38.94 2.46 21.51
N PHE A 206 37.90 2.45 20.68
CA PHE A 206 37.63 3.48 19.69
C PHE A 206 36.93 4.72 20.28
N GLU A 207 35.97 4.52 21.19
CA GLU A 207 35.33 5.57 22.00
C GLU A 207 36.38 6.32 22.84
N ALA A 208 37.35 5.58 23.38
CA ALA A 208 38.48 6.15 24.12
C ALA A 208 39.49 6.92 23.25
N LEU A 209 39.46 6.76 21.91
CA LEU A 209 40.41 7.34 20.95
C LEU A 209 39.84 8.51 20.15
N SER A 210 38.53 8.52 19.83
CA SER A 210 37.86 9.57 19.03
C SER A 210 38.70 10.03 17.82
N PRO A 211 39.02 9.13 16.87
CA PRO A 211 39.99 9.43 15.83
C PRO A 211 39.46 10.48 14.83
N PRO A 212 40.33 11.38 14.32
CA PRO A 212 39.99 12.31 13.25
C PRO A 212 39.41 11.62 12.01
N LEU A 213 38.61 12.36 11.24
CA LEU A 213 37.95 11.85 10.03
C LEU A 213 38.90 11.18 9.01
N SER A 214 40.12 11.69 8.86
CA SER A 214 41.13 11.12 7.98
C SER A 214 41.52 9.69 8.36
N ILE A 215 41.51 9.36 9.66
CA ILE A 215 41.76 8.01 10.16
C ILE A 215 40.52 7.12 9.94
N TRP A 216 39.32 7.65 10.15
CA TRP A 216 38.06 6.93 9.92
C TRP A 216 37.91 6.50 8.45
N GLY A 217 38.11 7.42 7.52
CA GLY A 217 38.02 7.12 6.09
C GLY A 217 39.08 6.12 5.60
N ARG A 218 40.27 6.11 6.21
CA ARG A 218 41.31 5.09 5.94
C ARG A 218 40.96 3.71 6.48
N LEU A 219 40.30 3.63 7.63
CA LEU A 219 39.78 2.36 8.15
C LEU A 219 38.68 1.80 7.25
N LEU A 220 37.77 2.65 6.77
CA LEU A 220 36.75 2.23 5.81
C LEU A 220 37.37 1.75 4.49
N SER A 221 38.32 2.51 3.93
CA SER A 221 39.02 2.15 2.68
C SER A 221 39.68 0.78 2.76
N LYS A 222 40.44 0.52 3.83
CA LYS A 222 41.14 -0.74 4.02
C LYS A 222 40.18 -1.93 4.06
N ASN A 223 39.00 -1.74 4.63
CA ASN A 223 38.07 -2.82 4.94
C ASN A 223 36.98 -3.02 3.87
N LEU A 224 36.70 -2.02 3.03
CA LEU A 224 35.63 -2.05 2.03
C LEU A 224 36.13 -1.93 0.57
N LEU A 225 37.39 -1.53 0.35
CA LEU A 225 38.00 -1.48 -0.97
C LEU A 225 39.05 -2.60 -1.07
N ASN A 226 38.83 -3.54 -2.00
CA ASN A 226 39.77 -4.63 -2.27
C ASN A 226 40.95 -4.11 -3.11
N ASP A 227 41.90 -3.42 -2.48
CA ASP A 227 43.02 -2.74 -3.14
C ASP A 227 44.37 -3.02 -2.45
N PRO A 228 45.43 -3.40 -3.19
CA PRO A 228 46.75 -3.71 -2.63
C PRO A 228 47.39 -2.55 -1.86
N ASP A 229 47.09 -1.31 -2.27
CA ASP A 229 47.57 -0.08 -1.64
C ASP A 229 46.58 0.46 -0.58
N CYS A 230 45.62 -0.36 -0.13
CA CYS A 230 44.59 0.00 0.85
C CYS A 230 43.78 1.24 0.46
N GLY A 231 43.53 1.46 -0.84
CA GLY A 231 42.74 2.57 -1.37
C GLY A 231 43.46 3.91 -1.37
N ARG A 232 44.79 3.93 -1.15
CA ARG A 232 45.59 5.18 -1.06
C ARG A 232 45.59 6.00 -2.35
N THR A 233 45.38 5.37 -3.49
CA THR A 233 45.45 5.99 -4.81
C THR A 233 44.11 5.96 -5.54
N LEU A 234 43.06 5.39 -4.92
CA LEU A 234 41.74 5.27 -5.53
C LEU A 234 40.90 6.52 -5.29
N THR A 235 40.39 7.11 -6.36
CA THR A 235 39.56 8.32 -6.34
C THR A 235 38.17 8.07 -6.89
N LEU A 236 37.19 8.91 -6.54
CA LEU A 236 35.84 8.81 -7.08
C LEU A 236 35.83 9.03 -8.60
N SER A 237 36.66 9.97 -9.09
CA SER A 237 36.90 10.17 -10.53
C SER A 237 37.50 8.95 -11.24
N SER A 238 38.26 8.08 -10.55
CA SER A 238 38.87 6.90 -11.17
C SER A 238 37.86 5.82 -11.59
N ILE A 239 36.62 5.89 -11.07
CA ILE A 239 35.53 4.97 -11.44
C ILE A 239 35.17 5.09 -12.92
N ARG A 240 35.40 6.25 -13.54
CA ARG A 240 35.19 6.50 -14.98
C ARG A 240 35.88 5.47 -15.88
N TYR A 241 36.99 4.92 -15.41
CA TYR A 241 37.84 3.98 -16.16
C TYR A 241 37.45 2.50 -15.95
N LYS A 242 36.46 2.21 -15.10
CA LYS A 242 35.95 0.85 -14.91
C LYS A 242 35.13 0.45 -16.13
N SER A 243 35.33 -0.78 -16.63
CA SER A 243 34.74 -1.22 -17.91
C SER A 243 33.21 -1.15 -17.90
N GLU A 244 32.58 -1.52 -16.78
CA GLU A 244 31.12 -1.50 -16.64
C GLU A 244 30.55 -0.08 -16.50
N TYR A 245 31.32 0.84 -15.90
CA TYR A 245 30.96 2.26 -15.86
C TYR A 245 31.07 2.89 -17.25
N ALA A 246 32.18 2.67 -17.94
CA ALA A 246 32.37 3.12 -19.32
C ALA A 246 31.31 2.52 -20.27
N ALA A 247 30.89 1.28 -20.02
CA ALA A 247 29.79 0.63 -20.75
C ALA A 247 28.40 1.18 -20.37
N GLN A 248 28.28 1.95 -19.29
CA GLN A 248 27.03 2.46 -18.72
C GLN A 248 26.02 1.34 -18.42
N SER A 249 26.50 0.18 -17.98
CA SER A 249 25.67 -1.01 -17.74
C SER A 249 24.82 -0.88 -16.47
N PHE A 250 25.27 -0.09 -15.48
CA PHE A 250 24.68 0.02 -14.15
C PHE A 250 24.24 1.46 -13.80
N PRO A 251 23.44 1.65 -12.73
CA PRO A 251 22.95 2.97 -12.33
C PRO A 251 24.08 3.96 -12.08
N PHE A 252 23.85 5.23 -12.40
CA PHE A 252 24.73 6.34 -12.08
C PHE A 252 24.78 6.52 -10.55
N PRO A 253 25.96 6.34 -9.90
CA PRO A 253 26.06 6.39 -8.45
C PRO A 253 26.13 7.84 -7.95
N ILE A 254 25.28 8.15 -6.96
CA ILE A 254 25.20 9.45 -6.30
C ILE A 254 25.44 9.26 -4.80
N LEU A 255 26.55 9.77 -4.29
CA LEU A 255 26.86 9.76 -2.87
C LEU A 255 26.43 11.09 -2.27
N VAL A 256 25.77 11.07 -1.12
CA VAL A 256 25.11 12.28 -0.58
C VAL A 256 25.70 12.66 0.76
N THR A 257 25.93 13.96 0.98
CA THR A 257 26.25 14.54 2.28
C THR A 257 25.43 15.81 2.52
N THR A 258 25.49 16.35 3.72
CA THR A 258 24.99 17.70 4.04
C THR A 258 26.11 18.54 4.67
N SER A 259 25.84 19.78 5.06
CA SER A 259 26.80 20.62 5.76
C SER A 259 26.19 21.32 6.97
N ARG A 260 27.03 21.63 7.96
CA ARG A 260 26.62 22.45 9.11
C ARG A 260 26.71 23.94 8.79
N LYS A 261 25.73 24.71 9.27
CA LYS A 261 25.74 26.18 9.18
C LYS A 261 26.90 26.81 9.94
N LYS A 262 27.31 26.27 11.10
CA LYS A 262 28.51 26.68 11.85
C LYS A 262 29.11 25.46 12.56
N GLU A 263 30.38 25.54 12.95
CA GLU A 263 31.02 24.51 13.79
C GLU A 263 30.14 24.22 15.02
N GLY A 264 29.78 22.95 15.24
CA GLY A 264 28.93 22.51 16.34
C GLY A 264 27.44 22.88 16.26
N SER A 265 26.95 23.52 15.19
CA SER A 265 25.50 23.82 15.04
C SER A 265 24.69 22.59 14.66
N GLU A 266 23.46 22.43 15.17
CA GLU A 266 22.55 21.36 14.73
C GLU A 266 22.24 21.43 13.22
N LEU A 267 21.97 20.27 12.62
CA LEU A 267 21.51 20.16 11.24
C LEU A 267 19.98 20.24 11.22
N ASP A 268 19.45 21.02 10.30
CA ASP A 268 18.02 21.21 10.07
C ASP A 268 17.63 20.86 8.61
N LEU A 269 16.33 20.89 8.31
CA LEU A 269 15.82 20.59 6.96
C LEU A 269 16.28 21.61 5.89
N ASP A 270 16.77 22.77 6.31
CA ASP A 270 17.27 23.84 5.44
C ASP A 270 18.77 23.67 5.12
N SER A 271 19.44 22.69 5.74
CA SER A 271 20.84 22.36 5.43
C SER A 271 20.97 21.94 3.96
N PRO A 272 21.97 22.46 3.22
CA PRO A 272 22.16 22.15 1.82
C PRO A 272 22.57 20.68 1.64
N ILE A 273 22.22 20.13 0.48
CA ILE A 273 22.54 18.76 0.13
C ILE A 273 23.62 18.78 -0.94
N TYR A 274 24.71 18.06 -0.67
CA TYR A 274 25.81 17.87 -1.60
C TYR A 274 25.77 16.48 -2.20
N GLU A 275 26.02 16.41 -3.50
CA GLU A 275 26.14 15.17 -4.23
C GLU A 275 27.57 15.01 -4.72
N PHE A 276 28.10 13.81 -4.57
CA PHE A 276 29.39 13.40 -5.09
C PHE A 276 29.15 12.27 -6.06
N THR A 277 29.55 12.47 -7.31
CA THR A 277 29.42 11.49 -8.39
C THR A 277 30.81 11.26 -8.99
N PRO A 278 31.01 10.21 -9.80
CA PRO A 278 32.27 10.04 -10.52
C PRO A 278 32.60 11.21 -11.46
N GLU A 279 31.63 12.03 -11.83
CA GLU A 279 31.81 13.16 -12.75
C GLU A 279 31.99 14.48 -11.99
N ASP A 280 31.08 14.75 -11.05
CA ASP A 280 30.83 16.08 -10.51
C ASP A 280 30.53 16.06 -9.00
N MET A 281 30.83 17.19 -8.35
CA MET A 281 30.24 17.61 -7.09
C MET A 281 29.12 18.62 -7.36
N ASN A 282 27.91 18.33 -6.88
CA ASN A 282 26.76 19.23 -7.01
C ASN A 282 26.29 19.74 -5.65
N VAL A 283 25.73 20.94 -5.62
CA VAL A 283 24.98 21.46 -4.47
C VAL A 283 23.55 21.80 -4.90
N TRP A 284 22.59 21.32 -4.12
CA TRP A 284 21.16 21.58 -4.34
C TRP A 284 20.58 22.35 -3.15
N HIS A 285 20.29 23.62 -3.38
CA HIS A 285 19.66 24.53 -2.42
C HIS A 285 18.73 25.51 -3.16
N PRO A 286 17.63 26.01 -2.55
CA PRO A 286 16.69 26.94 -3.19
C PRO A 286 17.34 28.20 -3.77
N THR A 287 18.45 28.64 -3.19
CA THR A 287 19.20 29.83 -3.62
C THR A 287 20.48 29.52 -4.41
N LEU A 288 20.85 28.24 -4.55
CA LEU A 288 22.04 27.83 -5.32
C LEU A 288 21.87 26.41 -5.87
N ASN A 289 21.99 26.30 -7.18
CA ASN A 289 22.17 25.03 -7.87
C ASN A 289 23.41 25.13 -8.74
N ALA A 290 24.48 24.47 -8.31
CA ALA A 290 25.79 24.62 -8.90
C ALA A 290 26.56 23.30 -8.92
N THR A 291 27.43 23.18 -9.91
CA THR A 291 28.24 21.99 -10.18
C THR A 291 29.71 22.38 -10.30
N PHE A 292 30.57 21.50 -9.80
CA PHE A 292 32.02 21.59 -9.91
C PHE A 292 32.64 20.21 -10.20
N PRO A 293 33.61 20.06 -11.12
CA PRO A 293 34.16 18.75 -11.47
C PRO A 293 34.83 18.05 -10.28
N ILE A 294 34.47 16.78 -10.03
CA ILE A 294 34.90 16.06 -8.82
C ILE A 294 36.41 15.87 -8.74
N GLU A 295 37.08 15.75 -9.89
CA GLU A 295 38.53 15.58 -9.98
C GLU A 295 39.33 16.76 -9.38
N TYR A 296 38.68 17.92 -9.22
CA TYR A 296 39.26 19.14 -8.67
C TYR A 296 38.72 19.51 -7.28
N LEU A 297 38.02 18.60 -6.57
CA LEU A 297 37.31 18.85 -5.31
C LEU A 297 38.08 19.66 -4.23
N GLY A 298 39.41 19.58 -4.19
CA GLY A 298 40.24 20.32 -3.23
C GLY A 298 40.58 21.77 -3.64
N SER A 299 39.99 22.27 -4.71
CA SER A 299 40.30 23.59 -5.29
C SER A 299 39.36 24.68 -4.75
N GLN A 300 39.86 25.91 -4.61
CA GLN A 300 39.05 27.07 -4.27
C GLN A 300 38.82 27.96 -5.48
N THR A 301 37.62 28.51 -5.60
CA THR A 301 37.26 29.54 -6.57
C THR A 301 37.25 30.90 -5.89
N GLY A 302 37.68 31.95 -6.58
CA GLY A 302 37.57 33.30 -6.02
C GLY A 302 36.11 33.74 -5.90
N ALA A 303 35.75 34.45 -4.83
CA ALA A 303 34.38 34.91 -4.55
C ALA A 303 33.74 35.82 -5.63
N VAL A 304 34.52 36.24 -6.64
CA VAL A 304 34.11 37.19 -7.69
C VAL A 304 34.29 36.61 -9.11
N THR A 305 35.18 35.61 -9.31
CA THR A 305 35.62 35.23 -10.66
C THR A 305 35.11 33.87 -11.14
N ASP A 306 34.41 33.10 -10.29
CA ASP A 306 33.90 31.73 -10.49
C ASP A 306 34.93 30.70 -11.00
N LYS A 307 36.18 31.14 -11.20
CA LYS A 307 37.32 30.42 -11.72
C LYS A 307 38.22 29.96 -10.59
N ALA A 308 38.66 28.71 -10.68
CA ALA A 308 39.68 28.17 -9.81
C ALA A 308 41.05 28.76 -10.17
N THR A 309 41.76 29.31 -9.18
CA THR A 309 43.12 29.87 -9.36
C THR A 309 44.21 28.97 -8.82
N ASN A 310 43.85 28.06 -7.90
CA ASN A 310 44.73 27.07 -7.29
C ASN A 310 44.06 25.69 -7.36
N CYS A 311 44.44 24.87 -8.35
CA CYS A 311 43.78 23.58 -8.58
C CYS A 311 44.47 22.44 -7.85
N VAL A 312 43.67 21.53 -7.32
CA VAL A 312 44.09 20.38 -6.53
C VAL A 312 43.44 19.12 -7.06
N THR A 313 44.24 18.09 -7.34
CA THR A 313 43.77 16.75 -7.77
C THR A 313 44.05 15.70 -6.70
N GLY A 314 43.29 14.60 -6.72
CA GLY A 314 43.44 13.48 -5.77
C GLY A 314 42.81 13.74 -4.40
N PHE A 315 42.11 14.86 -4.23
CA PHE A 315 41.34 15.19 -3.02
C PHE A 315 40.06 14.36 -2.91
N ASP A 316 39.52 13.91 -4.05
CA ASP A 316 38.38 13.01 -4.19
C ASP A 316 38.73 11.54 -3.91
N ASN A 317 39.71 11.28 -3.05
CA ASN A 317 40.08 9.94 -2.62
C ASN A 317 38.86 9.23 -2.02
N LEU A 318 38.62 7.97 -2.44
CA LEU A 318 37.50 7.18 -1.97
C LEU A 318 37.57 6.90 -0.46
N GLY A 319 38.71 7.10 0.18
CA GLY A 319 38.86 7.08 1.62
C GLY A 319 38.44 8.34 2.35
N SER A 320 37.70 9.25 1.73
CA SER A 320 37.11 10.40 2.40
C SER A 320 35.83 9.97 3.15
N GLY A 321 35.87 10.03 4.48
CA GLY A 321 34.80 9.58 5.38
C GLY A 321 33.52 10.42 5.40
N ALA A 322 33.37 11.40 4.49
CA ALA A 322 32.48 12.56 4.66
C ALA A 322 30.99 12.20 4.74
N SER A 323 30.52 11.24 3.94
CA SER A 323 29.12 10.79 3.94
C SER A 323 28.73 9.97 5.18
N SER A 324 29.70 9.40 5.88
CA SER A 324 29.47 8.52 7.04
C SER A 324 30.29 8.96 8.25
N ASN A 325 30.50 10.27 8.43
CA ASN A 325 31.20 10.82 9.59
C ASN A 325 30.27 10.89 10.81
N VAL A 326 29.58 9.76 11.11
CA VAL A 326 28.62 9.56 12.20
C VAL A 326 29.07 10.10 13.56
N PHE A 327 30.39 10.26 13.78
CA PHE A 327 31.01 10.77 15.00
C PHE A 327 30.93 12.29 15.17
N SER A 328 30.59 13.08 14.13
CA SER A 328 30.34 14.53 14.26
C SER A 328 29.13 14.87 15.11
N TYR A 329 28.32 13.88 15.52
CA TYR A 329 27.28 14.05 16.54
C TYR A 329 27.85 14.41 17.93
N GLN A 330 29.12 14.10 18.21
CA GLN A 330 29.77 14.43 19.49
C GLN A 330 30.16 15.91 19.60
N ASP A 331 30.20 16.64 18.49
CA ASP A 331 30.50 18.08 18.50
C ASP A 331 29.41 18.88 19.21
N GLY A 332 29.84 19.79 20.09
CA GLY A 332 28.97 20.58 20.97
C GLY A 332 28.63 19.95 22.33
N LYS A 333 28.96 18.68 22.60
CA LYS A 333 28.76 18.03 23.92
C LYS A 333 30.07 17.98 24.73
N LYS A 334 30.04 18.33 26.03
CA LYS A 334 31.21 18.23 26.94
C LYS A 334 31.53 16.76 27.23
N VAL A 335 32.41 16.14 26.47
CA VAL A 335 32.89 14.76 26.72
C VAL A 335 34.13 14.77 27.63
N ASN A 336 34.14 13.96 28.70
CA ASN A 336 35.32 13.75 29.56
C ASN A 336 36.37 12.92 28.80
N LYS A 337 37.54 13.50 28.53
CA LYS A 337 38.59 12.87 27.71
C LYS A 337 39.38 11.82 28.49
N SER A 338 39.65 10.68 27.85
CA SER A 338 40.64 9.71 28.32
C SER A 338 42.08 10.22 28.12
N LEU A 339 43.05 9.70 28.88
CA LEU A 339 44.47 10.05 28.75
C LEU A 339 45.02 9.75 27.34
N LEU A 340 44.55 8.68 26.69
CA LEU A 340 44.94 8.32 25.32
C LEU A 340 44.34 9.28 24.28
N ALA A 341 43.10 9.73 24.45
CA ALA A 341 42.49 10.76 23.59
C ALA A 341 43.24 12.09 23.70
N GLY A 342 43.72 12.43 24.90
CA GLY A 342 44.58 13.59 25.13
C GLY A 342 45.88 13.54 24.34
N LEU A 343 46.57 12.40 24.37
CA LEU A 343 47.80 12.17 23.61
C LEU A 343 47.58 12.14 22.09
N ALA A 344 46.50 11.51 21.61
CA ALA A 344 46.16 11.51 20.17
C ALA A 344 45.81 12.92 19.66
N SER A 345 45.13 13.74 20.47
CA SER A 345 44.82 15.14 20.15
C SER A 345 46.04 16.08 20.13
N MET A 346 47.21 15.62 20.60
CA MET A 346 48.47 16.36 20.57
C MET A 346 49.15 16.29 19.20
N PHE A 347 48.82 15.29 18.37
CA PHE A 347 49.39 15.07 17.03
C PHE A 347 48.49 15.56 15.89
N VAL A 348 47.31 16.10 16.20
CA VAL A 348 46.31 16.57 15.22
C VAL A 348 45.94 18.02 15.55
N LYS A 349 46.26 18.96 14.65
CA LYS A 349 45.82 20.36 14.77
C LYS A 349 44.39 20.49 14.24
N GLY A 350 43.48 20.99 15.07
CA GLY A 350 42.06 21.20 14.75
C GLY A 350 41.15 20.09 15.29
N ARG A 351 40.02 20.46 15.90
CA ARG A 351 38.95 19.54 16.31
C ARG A 351 37.81 19.69 15.32
N PHE A 352 37.87 18.97 14.21
CA PHE A 352 36.74 18.95 13.28
C PHE A 352 36.33 17.50 13.11
N TYR A 353 35.16 17.16 13.64
CA TYR A 353 34.55 15.87 13.34
C TYR A 353 33.84 15.93 11.97
N GLU A 354 33.61 17.13 11.42
CA GLU A 354 33.17 17.38 10.05
C GLU A 354 34.29 17.12 9.02
N ALA A 355 33.89 16.87 7.77
CA ALA A 355 34.84 16.85 6.65
C ALA A 355 35.09 18.28 6.17
N LEU A 356 36.31 18.77 6.39
CA LEU A 356 36.77 20.04 5.83
C LEU A 356 37.14 19.84 4.37
N VAL A 357 36.36 20.44 3.49
CA VAL A 357 36.60 20.43 2.05
C VAL A 357 36.69 21.87 1.58
N PRO A 358 37.78 22.30 0.92
CA PRO A 358 37.86 23.63 0.34
C PRO A 358 36.62 23.92 -0.51
N ASN A 359 36.01 25.09 -0.35
CA ASN A 359 34.70 25.40 -0.91
C ASN A 359 34.82 25.92 -2.35
N PRO A 360 34.47 25.12 -3.38
CA PRO A 360 34.44 25.61 -4.75
C PRO A 360 33.20 26.49 -5.04
N PHE A 361 32.28 26.66 -4.09
CA PHE A 361 31.07 27.46 -4.23
C PHE A 361 31.12 28.76 -3.42
N MET A 362 32.30 29.14 -2.92
CA MET A 362 32.47 30.37 -2.16
C MET A 362 32.07 31.58 -3.01
N GLY A 363 31.27 32.48 -2.43
CA GLY A 363 30.72 33.66 -3.08
C GLY A 363 29.45 33.42 -3.91
N GLN A 364 29.02 32.17 -4.08
CA GLN A 364 27.84 31.82 -4.88
C GLN A 364 26.55 31.84 -4.05
N GLY A 365 25.41 32.11 -4.70
CA GLY A 365 24.08 32.00 -4.08
C GLY A 365 23.85 32.93 -2.89
N MET A 366 24.57 34.05 -2.83
CA MET A 366 24.52 35.05 -1.76
C MET A 366 23.15 35.74 -1.71
N GLY A 367 22.61 35.89 -0.50
CA GLY A 367 21.33 36.58 -0.27
C GLY A 367 21.46 38.11 -0.20
N PRO A 368 20.34 38.85 -0.16
CA PRO A 368 20.35 40.31 -0.09
C PRO A 368 21.00 40.85 1.21
N THR A 369 21.03 40.04 2.26
CA THR A 369 21.78 40.30 3.50
C THR A 369 22.67 39.10 3.86
N PRO A 370 23.79 39.31 4.57
CA PRO A 370 24.63 38.20 5.03
C PRO A 370 23.82 37.11 5.75
N GLY A 371 24.06 35.85 5.42
CA GLY A 371 23.34 34.70 5.99
C GLY A 371 21.88 34.49 5.53
N SER A 372 21.36 35.27 4.57
CA SER A 372 20.01 35.08 3.99
C SER A 372 19.98 34.25 2.70
N GLY A 373 21.15 33.86 2.18
CA GLY A 373 21.31 33.06 0.97
C GLY A 373 21.75 31.63 1.25
N TYR A 374 22.55 31.08 0.34
CA TYR A 374 23.14 29.76 0.47
C TYR A 374 24.02 29.68 1.74
N PRO A 375 23.75 28.74 2.68
CA PRO A 375 24.40 28.75 3.99
C PRO A 375 25.93 28.65 3.99
N ASP A 376 26.52 28.11 2.93
CA ASP A 376 27.97 27.95 2.79
C ASP A 376 28.60 28.96 1.82
N GLY A 377 27.87 29.98 1.37
CA GLY A 377 28.39 30.96 0.41
C GLY A 377 29.51 31.85 0.95
N GLU A 378 29.58 32.04 2.26
CA GLU A 378 30.53 32.97 2.90
C GLU A 378 31.80 32.32 3.46
N ARG A 379 32.00 31.01 3.30
CA ARG A 379 33.12 30.27 3.93
C ARG A 379 34.12 29.72 2.93
N ASP A 380 35.37 29.67 3.37
CA ASP A 380 36.49 29.09 2.59
C ASP A 380 36.46 27.56 2.54
N ASP A 381 35.90 26.91 3.57
CA ASP A 381 35.83 25.45 3.71
C ASP A 381 34.40 24.99 4.04
N LEU A 382 33.91 23.98 3.31
CA LEU A 382 32.68 23.28 3.61
C LEU A 382 32.84 22.41 4.86
N LEU A 383 31.81 22.42 5.71
CA LEU A 383 31.75 21.61 6.94
C LEU A 383 30.82 20.41 6.71
N LEU A 384 31.28 19.43 5.92
CA LEU A 384 30.41 18.33 5.48
C LEU A 384 30.12 17.33 6.61
N ALA A 385 28.89 16.83 6.64
CA ALA A 385 28.36 15.93 7.64
C ALA A 385 27.43 14.87 7.03
N ASP A 386 27.28 13.73 7.72
CA ASP A 386 26.33 12.67 7.41
C ASP A 386 24.89 13.19 7.51
N GLY A 387 24.16 13.14 6.39
CA GLY A 387 22.76 13.57 6.26
C GLY A 387 21.78 12.83 7.18
N ALA A 388 22.14 11.66 7.71
CA ALA A 388 21.30 10.95 8.67
C ALA A 388 21.09 11.79 9.95
N MET A 389 22.03 12.70 10.27
CA MET A 389 21.92 13.62 11.40
C MET A 389 20.77 14.64 11.26
N ALA A 390 20.34 14.94 10.03
CA ALA A 390 19.14 15.75 9.76
C ALA A 390 17.83 14.92 9.78
N GLN A 391 17.90 13.62 10.11
CA GLN A 391 16.83 12.63 9.95
C GLN A 391 16.36 12.43 8.50
N GLU A 392 17.15 12.91 7.53
CA GLU A 392 17.00 12.61 6.11
C GLU A 392 17.87 11.40 5.74
N SER A 393 17.75 10.32 6.53
CA SER A 393 18.58 9.11 6.38
C SER A 393 18.45 8.41 5.02
N MET A 394 17.42 8.73 4.24
CA MET A 394 17.16 8.22 2.90
C MET A 394 17.27 9.37 1.89
N PRO A 395 18.24 9.34 0.96
CA PRO A 395 18.57 10.45 0.07
C PRO A 395 17.58 10.59 -1.10
N LEU A 396 16.36 11.02 -0.79
CA LEU A 396 15.29 11.20 -1.78
C LEU A 396 15.40 12.50 -2.57
N PHE A 397 15.71 13.62 -1.90
CA PHE A 397 15.73 14.94 -2.54
C PHE A 397 16.62 15.04 -3.80
N PRO A 398 17.83 14.45 -3.84
CA PRO A 398 18.60 14.26 -5.07
C PRO A 398 17.77 13.74 -6.26
N LEU A 399 16.90 12.75 -6.03
CA LEU A 399 16.15 12.10 -7.10
C LEU A 399 14.92 12.92 -7.55
N LEU A 400 14.56 13.97 -6.81
CA LEU A 400 13.39 14.81 -7.08
C LEU A 400 13.71 16.05 -7.93
N GLN A 401 14.98 16.21 -8.32
CA GLN A 401 15.37 17.31 -9.20
C GLN A 401 14.57 17.23 -10.51
N PRO A 402 13.86 18.31 -10.92
CA PRO A 402 13.01 18.29 -12.11
C PRO A 402 13.78 17.92 -13.38
N SER A 403 15.05 18.34 -13.46
CA SER A 403 15.96 17.94 -14.53
C SER A 403 16.05 16.42 -14.64
N ARG A 404 16.10 15.69 -13.52
CA ARG A 404 16.24 14.25 -13.49
C ARG A 404 15.05 13.45 -14.03
N MET A 405 13.86 14.06 -14.12
CA MET A 405 12.63 13.42 -14.64
C MET A 405 12.42 11.99 -14.12
N VAL A 406 12.65 11.74 -12.83
CA VAL A 406 12.48 10.41 -12.23
C VAL A 406 10.99 10.10 -12.12
N ASP A 407 10.59 8.92 -12.60
CA ASP A 407 9.22 8.43 -12.56
C ASP A 407 8.96 7.58 -11.33
N VAL A 408 9.91 6.71 -11.00
CA VAL A 408 9.77 5.74 -9.90
C VAL A 408 11.03 5.74 -9.05
N ILE A 409 10.83 5.83 -7.74
CA ILE A 409 11.89 5.72 -6.73
C ILE A 409 11.67 4.45 -5.93
N LEU A 410 12.61 3.51 -6.03
CA LEU A 410 12.71 2.33 -5.18
C LEU A 410 13.43 2.75 -3.88
N ALA A 411 12.63 3.06 -2.85
CA ALA A 411 13.07 3.61 -1.58
C ALA A 411 13.34 2.48 -0.57
N ILE A 412 14.62 2.15 -0.37
CA ILE A 412 15.06 1.02 0.47
C ILE A 412 15.44 1.53 1.86
N ASP A 413 14.54 1.31 2.81
CA ASP A 413 14.67 1.83 4.18
C ASP A 413 15.15 0.74 5.15
N SER A 414 16.25 1.02 5.83
CA SER A 414 16.90 0.18 6.82
C SER A 414 17.26 0.99 8.08
N SER A 415 16.65 2.17 8.22
CA SER A 415 16.79 3.01 9.40
C SER A 415 16.19 2.32 10.64
N VAL A 416 16.57 2.79 11.83
CA VAL A 416 16.00 2.33 13.10
C VAL A 416 15.02 3.39 13.58
N ASP A 417 13.87 2.95 14.08
CA ASP A 417 12.83 3.80 14.68
C ASP A 417 13.38 4.94 15.55
N GLY A 418 13.04 6.17 15.19
CA GLY A 418 13.38 7.38 15.97
C GLY A 418 14.69 8.03 15.53
N ARG A 419 15.30 8.82 16.42
CA ARG A 419 16.57 9.52 16.13
C ARG A 419 17.71 8.49 16.23
N PRO A 420 18.30 8.01 15.12
CA PRO A 420 19.26 6.90 15.15
C PRO A 420 20.52 7.21 15.97
N PHE A 421 20.77 8.49 16.26
CA PHE A 421 21.91 8.97 17.04
C PHE A 421 21.63 9.09 18.55
N ASP A 422 20.37 9.05 18.99
CA ASP A 422 20.06 9.10 20.43
C ASP A 422 20.37 7.75 21.10
N LYS A 423 20.33 6.64 20.33
CA LYS A 423 20.58 5.26 20.78
C LYS A 423 21.21 4.40 19.67
N ALA A 424 22.45 4.69 19.28
CA ALA A 424 23.12 4.04 18.15
C ALA A 424 23.33 2.50 18.28
N ASP A 425 23.29 1.97 19.51
CA ASP A 425 23.39 0.53 19.81
C ASP A 425 22.03 -0.19 19.81
N GLN A 426 20.92 0.53 19.58
CA GLN A 426 19.60 -0.06 19.56
C GLN A 426 19.37 -0.89 18.30
N LYS A 427 18.83 -2.10 18.48
CA LYS A 427 18.26 -2.90 17.40
C LYS A 427 16.88 -2.37 17.02
N GLY A 428 16.53 -2.44 15.73
CA GLY A 428 15.19 -2.07 15.30
C GLY A 428 14.96 -2.16 13.80
N TYR A 429 13.73 -1.84 13.42
CA TYR A 429 13.25 -1.74 12.05
C TYR A 429 12.81 -0.29 11.77
N PRO A 430 12.64 0.11 10.49
CA PRO A 430 12.19 1.44 10.11
C PRO A 430 10.67 1.63 10.28
N ASN A 431 10.27 2.85 10.64
CA ASN A 431 8.87 3.30 10.70
C ASN A 431 8.51 4.34 9.63
N GLY A 432 9.35 4.57 8.63
CA GLY A 432 9.13 5.54 7.56
C GLY A 432 9.46 6.99 7.92
N THR A 433 10.12 7.26 9.06
CA THR A 433 10.44 8.63 9.49
C THR A 433 11.24 9.41 8.44
N SER A 434 12.22 8.79 7.78
CA SER A 434 13.01 9.48 6.75
C SER A 434 12.18 9.84 5.52
N LEU A 435 11.22 8.99 5.15
CA LEU A 435 10.29 9.24 4.04
C LEU A 435 9.38 10.44 4.37
N TYR A 436 8.86 10.49 5.60
CA TYR A 436 8.05 11.61 6.10
C TYR A 436 8.86 12.91 6.21
N ARG A 437 10.13 12.85 6.64
CA ARG A 437 11.03 14.01 6.73
C ARG A 437 11.25 14.70 5.39
N THR A 438 11.41 13.93 4.30
CA THR A 438 11.49 14.51 2.94
C THR A 438 10.19 15.23 2.58
N SER A 439 9.02 14.63 2.87
CA SER A 439 7.72 15.29 2.67
C SER A 439 7.62 16.62 3.44
N MET A 440 8.17 16.70 4.65
CA MET A 440 8.19 17.95 5.43
C MET A 440 9.12 19.01 4.83
N LYS A 441 10.32 18.62 4.35
CA LYS A 441 11.26 19.54 3.70
C LYS A 441 10.61 20.24 2.51
N LEU A 442 9.90 19.48 1.69
CA LEU A 442 9.25 19.98 0.48
C LEU A 442 8.03 20.89 0.75
N GLN A 443 7.55 20.97 1.99
CA GLN A 443 6.50 21.92 2.37
C GLN A 443 7.05 23.33 2.70
N GLN A 444 8.36 23.45 2.93
CA GLN A 444 9.03 24.73 3.18
C GLN A 444 8.99 25.62 1.93
N GLU A 445 8.91 26.94 2.13
CA GLU A 445 8.68 27.92 1.06
C GLU A 445 9.67 27.79 -0.12
N GLY A 446 10.97 27.62 0.17
CA GLY A 446 12.01 27.44 -0.85
C GLY A 446 11.97 26.11 -1.62
N TYR A 447 11.24 25.11 -1.13
CA TYR A 447 11.20 23.75 -1.70
C TYR A 447 9.82 23.34 -2.23
N ARG A 448 8.80 24.21 -2.15
CA ARG A 448 7.42 23.93 -2.59
C ARG A 448 7.27 23.57 -4.07
N GLY A 449 8.25 23.91 -4.91
CA GLY A 449 8.24 23.61 -6.34
C GLY A 449 8.59 22.15 -6.69
N TYR A 450 9.12 21.37 -5.75
CA TYR A 450 9.49 19.98 -5.98
C TYR A 450 8.30 19.04 -5.74
N ARG A 451 8.13 18.06 -6.63
CA ARG A 451 6.98 17.14 -6.61
C ARG A 451 7.31 15.88 -5.84
N PHE A 452 6.49 15.55 -4.84
CA PHE A 452 6.65 14.35 -4.01
C PHE A 452 5.30 13.87 -3.47
N PRO A 453 5.09 12.56 -3.27
CA PRO A 453 3.84 12.07 -2.70
C PRO A 453 3.63 12.50 -1.25
N GLU A 454 2.37 12.59 -0.86
CA GLU A 454 1.98 12.73 0.54
C GLU A 454 2.34 11.46 1.32
N VAL A 455 2.99 11.66 2.46
CA VAL A 455 3.40 10.58 3.37
C VAL A 455 2.68 10.76 4.70
N PRO A 456 2.00 9.74 5.23
CA PRO A 456 1.36 9.81 6.53
C PRO A 456 2.35 10.09 7.66
N GLU A 457 1.88 10.76 8.71
CA GLU A 457 2.70 11.09 9.87
C GLU A 457 3.22 9.84 10.61
N THR A 458 4.49 9.88 11.02
CA THR A 458 5.20 8.77 11.67
C THR A 458 5.50 9.00 13.16
N TYR A 459 5.46 10.25 13.66
CA TYR A 459 5.90 10.58 15.03
C TYR A 459 4.92 10.18 16.14
N HIS A 460 3.62 10.09 15.85
CA HIS A 460 2.57 9.77 16.82
C HIS A 460 2.14 8.30 16.83
N HIS A 461 2.91 7.40 16.21
CA HIS A 461 2.73 5.93 16.29
C HIS A 461 1.36 5.34 15.88
N THR A 462 0.51 6.06 15.10
CA THR A 462 -0.85 5.56 14.80
C THR A 462 -1.29 5.57 13.34
N THR A 463 -0.55 6.18 12.40
CA THR A 463 -1.02 6.18 10.98
C THR A 463 -0.15 5.33 10.07
N PHE A 464 1.18 5.54 10.07
CA PHE A 464 2.08 4.76 9.21
C PHE A 464 2.25 3.30 9.69
N THR A 465 2.44 3.13 11.01
CA THR A 465 2.61 1.82 11.64
C THR A 465 1.31 1.03 11.73
N ASP A 466 0.19 1.67 12.04
CA ASP A 466 -1.13 1.00 12.16
C ASP A 466 -1.63 0.49 10.80
N ARG A 467 -1.30 1.20 9.72
CA ARG A 467 -1.54 0.73 8.35
C ARG A 467 -0.58 -0.37 7.92
N GLY A 468 0.44 -0.68 8.73
CA GLY A 468 1.38 -1.77 8.51
C GLY A 468 2.41 -1.52 7.40
N TYR A 469 2.62 -0.28 6.97
CA TYR A 469 3.55 0.04 5.87
C TYR A 469 5.01 -0.27 6.19
N HIS A 470 5.37 -0.38 7.47
CA HIS A 470 6.68 -0.81 7.95
C HIS A 470 6.94 -2.32 7.82
N LYS A 471 5.93 -3.12 7.45
CA LYS A 471 6.02 -4.60 7.37
C LYS A 471 5.90 -5.14 5.95
N ARG A 472 5.73 -4.28 4.95
CA ARG A 472 5.54 -4.70 3.55
C ARG A 472 5.91 -3.59 2.57
N PRO A 473 6.32 -3.93 1.34
CA PRO A 473 6.44 -2.95 0.28
C PRO A 473 5.14 -2.16 0.07
N THR A 474 5.25 -0.86 -0.16
CA THR A 474 4.08 0.04 -0.29
C THR A 474 4.32 1.08 -1.39
N PHE A 475 3.30 1.34 -2.22
CA PHE A 475 3.33 2.40 -3.23
C PHE A 475 2.78 3.72 -2.65
N PHE A 476 3.52 4.82 -2.82
CA PHE A 476 3.10 6.18 -2.50
C PHE A 476 3.08 7.02 -3.78
N GLY A 477 2.06 7.87 -3.94
CA GLY A 477 1.90 8.72 -5.13
C GLY A 477 1.00 8.13 -6.22
N CYS A 478 0.30 7.03 -5.95
CA CYS A 478 -0.65 6.43 -6.87
C CYS A 478 -1.66 7.46 -7.38
N ASN A 479 -1.86 7.54 -8.71
CA ASN A 479 -2.81 8.44 -9.37
C ASN A 479 -2.54 9.95 -9.17
N LYS A 480 -1.34 10.34 -8.75
CA LYS A 480 -0.94 11.74 -8.59
C LYS A 480 0.17 12.08 -9.59
N ASP A 481 0.25 13.34 -10.02
CA ASP A 481 1.34 13.84 -10.87
C ASP A 481 2.61 14.12 -10.04
N VAL A 482 3.16 13.06 -9.44
CA VAL A 482 4.39 13.04 -8.63
C VAL A 482 5.14 11.74 -8.94
N PRO A 483 6.45 11.65 -8.66
CA PRO A 483 7.16 10.38 -8.75
C PRO A 483 6.52 9.33 -7.85
N LEU A 484 6.34 8.11 -8.38
CA LEU A 484 5.84 6.98 -7.61
C LEU A 484 6.96 6.49 -6.69
N VAL A 485 6.72 6.44 -5.38
CA VAL A 485 7.70 5.91 -4.43
C VAL A 485 7.28 4.49 -4.04
N VAL A 486 8.12 3.51 -4.40
CA VAL A 486 8.00 2.12 -3.93
C VAL A 486 8.85 2.00 -2.67
N TYR A 487 8.20 2.11 -1.51
CA TYR A 487 8.85 2.00 -0.21
C TYR A 487 9.04 0.54 0.16
N ILE A 488 10.29 0.14 0.42
CA ILE A 488 10.70 -1.23 0.75
C ILE A 488 11.38 -1.20 2.13
N PRO A 489 10.63 -1.50 3.22
CA PRO A 489 11.18 -1.48 4.57
C PRO A 489 11.89 -2.78 4.94
N ASN A 490 13.02 -2.64 5.62
CA ASN A 490 13.63 -3.72 6.38
C ASN A 490 12.63 -4.24 7.41
N HIS A 491 12.34 -5.53 7.38
CA HIS A 491 11.51 -6.17 8.40
C HIS A 491 11.87 -7.65 8.49
N TYR A 492 11.53 -8.24 9.64
CA TYR A 492 11.73 -9.66 9.85
C TYR A 492 10.77 -10.48 8.99
N LEU A 493 11.30 -11.26 8.07
CA LEU A 493 10.53 -12.22 7.28
C LEU A 493 11.11 -13.64 7.38
N SER A 494 12.42 -13.78 7.20
CA SER A 494 13.12 -15.07 7.33
C SER A 494 14.34 -15.03 8.24
N TYR A 495 14.94 -13.86 8.49
CA TYR A 495 16.14 -13.71 9.32
C TYR A 495 16.15 -12.37 10.06
N ASP A 496 16.75 -12.31 11.25
CA ASP A 496 16.85 -11.08 12.03
C ASP A 496 17.88 -10.10 11.44
N THR A 497 17.39 -9.10 10.73
CA THR A 497 18.18 -8.02 10.13
C THR A 497 18.08 -6.70 10.92
N SER A 498 17.61 -6.75 12.17
CA SER A 498 17.43 -5.56 13.04
C SER A 498 18.71 -5.08 13.74
N GLN A 499 19.89 -5.56 13.30
CA GLN A 499 21.17 -5.33 13.99
C GLN A 499 21.46 -3.85 14.27
N SER A 500 22.24 -3.52 15.30
CA SER A 500 22.48 -2.11 15.66
C SER A 500 23.27 -1.37 14.59
N THR A 501 23.12 -0.05 14.52
CA THR A 501 23.82 0.79 13.52
C THR A 501 25.34 0.70 13.68
N MET A 502 25.83 0.51 14.91
CA MET A 502 27.26 0.38 15.21
C MET A 502 27.82 -1.04 15.07
N GLN A 503 26.98 -2.05 14.78
CA GLN A 503 27.48 -3.40 14.60
C GLN A 503 28.37 -3.47 13.35
N ALA A 504 29.67 -3.69 13.56
CA ALA A 504 30.67 -3.79 12.50
C ALA A 504 30.91 -5.24 12.03
N VAL A 505 30.87 -6.18 12.97
CA VAL A 505 31.20 -7.60 12.75
C VAL A 505 29.92 -8.40 12.48
N TYR A 506 29.94 -9.22 11.42
CA TYR A 506 28.86 -10.12 11.02
C TYR A 506 29.43 -11.49 10.72
N LYS A 507 28.75 -12.53 11.19
CA LYS A 507 29.10 -13.90 10.80
C LYS A 507 28.69 -14.15 9.35
N LYS A 508 29.29 -15.15 8.71
CA LYS A 508 28.89 -15.55 7.35
C LYS A 508 27.41 -15.93 7.28
N GLU A 509 26.90 -16.58 8.33
CA GLU A 509 25.50 -16.95 8.43
C GLU A 509 24.59 -15.72 8.53
N ASP A 510 25.05 -14.66 9.20
CA ASP A 510 24.32 -13.39 9.31
C ASP A 510 24.23 -12.73 7.93
N VAL A 511 25.35 -12.60 7.22
CA VAL A 511 25.39 -12.02 5.86
C VAL A 511 24.47 -12.80 4.92
N LYS A 512 24.56 -14.14 4.91
CA LYS A 512 23.64 -14.98 4.14
C LYS A 512 22.18 -14.74 4.55
N GLY A 513 21.91 -14.62 5.86
CA GLY A 513 20.60 -14.30 6.40
C GLY A 513 20.03 -12.97 5.89
N PHE A 514 20.87 -11.93 5.77
CA PHE A 514 20.48 -10.66 5.14
C PHE A 514 20.07 -10.83 3.67
N PHE A 515 20.82 -11.63 2.89
CA PHE A 515 20.50 -11.92 1.50
C PHE A 515 19.20 -12.71 1.35
N ASP A 516 18.98 -13.73 2.19
CA ASP A 516 17.74 -14.49 2.16
C ASP A 516 16.53 -13.65 2.60
N ASN A 517 16.66 -12.87 3.68
CA ASN A 517 15.58 -11.98 4.14
C ASN A 517 15.27 -10.90 3.11
N GLY A 518 16.29 -10.21 2.60
CA GLY A 518 16.12 -9.19 1.56
C GLY A 518 15.50 -9.76 0.29
N PHE A 519 15.92 -10.95 -0.16
CA PHE A 519 15.29 -11.64 -1.28
C PHE A 519 13.79 -11.75 -1.07
N TYR A 520 13.36 -12.32 0.06
CA TYR A 520 11.93 -12.50 0.35
C TYR A 520 11.16 -11.18 0.50
N VAL A 521 11.79 -10.14 1.06
CA VAL A 521 11.15 -8.81 1.16
C VAL A 521 10.99 -8.17 -0.22
N ALA A 522 12.00 -8.26 -1.09
CA ALA A 522 11.94 -7.66 -2.42
C ALA A 522 10.99 -8.42 -3.36
N THR A 523 10.92 -9.75 -3.25
CA THR A 523 10.13 -10.61 -4.15
C THR A 523 8.74 -10.92 -3.64
N GLN A 524 8.48 -10.68 -2.35
CA GLN A 524 7.27 -11.11 -1.64
C GLN A 524 6.96 -12.61 -1.87
N SER A 525 8.00 -13.44 -1.99
CA SER A 525 7.88 -14.86 -2.37
C SER A 525 8.08 -15.82 -1.20
N HIS A 526 8.00 -15.34 0.05
CA HIS A 526 8.19 -16.19 1.22
C HIS A 526 6.96 -17.09 1.44
N PRO A 527 7.09 -18.37 1.82
CA PRO A 527 5.94 -19.26 1.97
C PRO A 527 4.84 -18.76 2.92
N SER A 528 5.19 -18.01 3.98
CA SER A 528 4.21 -17.43 4.91
C SER A 528 3.52 -16.16 4.39
N GLN A 529 4.07 -15.53 3.35
CA GLN A 529 3.62 -14.25 2.78
C GLN A 529 3.89 -14.21 1.28
N ASN A 530 3.40 -15.23 0.55
CA ASN A 530 3.65 -15.38 -0.88
C ASN A 530 2.62 -14.57 -1.67
N ASP A 531 2.98 -13.33 -2.02
CA ASP A 531 2.21 -12.52 -2.96
C ASP A 531 2.73 -12.74 -4.38
N THR A 532 2.00 -13.53 -5.15
CA THR A 532 2.39 -13.86 -6.52
C THR A 532 1.94 -12.85 -7.55
N GLU A 533 1.12 -11.88 -7.19
CA GLU A 533 0.83 -10.73 -8.04
C GLU A 533 1.83 -9.61 -7.83
N TRP A 534 2.55 -9.58 -6.71
CA TRP A 534 3.56 -8.56 -6.42
C TRP A 534 4.55 -8.31 -7.58
N PRO A 535 5.17 -9.32 -8.24
CA PRO A 535 6.07 -9.05 -9.36
C PRO A 535 5.38 -8.36 -10.55
N ALA A 536 4.11 -8.70 -10.81
CA ALA A 536 3.31 -8.03 -11.82
C ALA A 536 2.94 -6.60 -11.40
N CYS A 537 2.56 -6.41 -10.13
CA CYS A 537 2.26 -5.08 -9.59
C CYS A 537 3.48 -4.15 -9.55
N LEU A 538 4.65 -4.70 -9.25
CA LEU A 538 5.91 -3.97 -9.35
C LEU A 538 6.19 -3.58 -10.81
N ALA A 539 6.04 -4.50 -11.77
CA ALA A 539 6.20 -4.15 -13.19
C ALA A 539 5.18 -3.11 -13.66
N CYS A 540 3.91 -3.22 -13.24
CA CYS A 540 2.86 -2.23 -13.50
C CYS A 540 3.23 -0.86 -12.93
N ALA A 541 3.74 -0.81 -11.69
CA ALA A 541 4.25 0.41 -11.07
C ALA A 541 5.39 1.05 -11.87
N LEU A 542 6.33 0.25 -12.40
CA LEU A 542 7.46 0.73 -13.19
C LEU A 542 7.07 1.34 -14.53
N ILE A 543 5.96 0.91 -15.15
CA ILE A 543 5.51 1.40 -16.47
C ILE A 543 4.37 2.43 -16.40
N ASP A 544 3.76 2.63 -15.23
CA ASP A 544 2.51 3.36 -15.07
C ASP A 544 2.60 4.82 -15.52
N SER A 545 3.63 5.54 -15.06
CA SER A 545 3.86 6.95 -15.42
C SER A 545 4.03 7.12 -16.93
N GLN A 546 4.73 6.19 -17.59
CA GLN A 546 4.94 6.25 -19.03
C GLN A 546 3.65 5.96 -19.82
N ASN A 547 2.87 4.97 -19.39
CA ASN A 547 1.57 4.70 -20.01
C ASN A 547 0.62 5.88 -19.84
N THR A 548 0.60 6.49 -18.65
CA THR A 548 -0.20 7.69 -18.36
C THR A 548 0.19 8.86 -19.28
N ARG A 549 1.51 9.15 -19.43
CA ARG A 549 2.00 10.17 -20.39
C ARG A 549 1.57 9.87 -21.82
N ASN A 550 1.61 8.60 -22.20
CA ASN A 550 1.20 8.13 -23.52
C ASN A 550 -0.32 8.02 -23.70
N ARG A 551 -1.12 8.36 -22.66
CA ARG A 551 -2.58 8.22 -22.63
C ARG A 551 -3.06 6.79 -22.88
N ILE A 552 -2.25 5.82 -22.48
CA ILE A 552 -2.58 4.39 -22.51
C ILE A 552 -3.21 4.04 -21.16
N PRO A 553 -4.46 3.57 -21.12
CA PRO A 553 -5.09 3.17 -19.86
C PRO A 553 -4.40 1.94 -19.27
N ARG A 554 -4.42 1.82 -17.93
CA ARG A 554 -3.94 0.62 -17.25
C ARG A 554 -4.70 -0.60 -17.75
N THR A 555 -4.00 -1.73 -17.89
CA THR A 555 -4.66 -3.03 -18.02
C THR A 555 -5.46 -3.34 -16.75
N PRO A 556 -6.49 -4.20 -16.79
CA PRO A 556 -7.22 -4.59 -15.59
C PRO A 556 -6.32 -5.12 -14.47
N GLN A 557 -5.29 -5.90 -14.82
CA GLN A 557 -4.30 -6.41 -13.85
C GLN A 557 -3.53 -5.25 -13.19
N CYS A 558 -3.02 -4.30 -13.98
CA CYS A 558 -2.32 -3.15 -13.43
C CYS A 558 -3.22 -2.21 -12.63
N ALA A 559 -4.49 -2.04 -13.02
CA ALA A 559 -5.45 -1.25 -12.26
C ALA A 559 -5.70 -1.85 -10.87
N ALA A 560 -5.77 -3.18 -10.78
CA ALA A 560 -6.00 -3.91 -9.53
C ALA A 560 -4.83 -3.75 -8.51
N CYS A 561 -3.61 -3.52 -8.98
CA CYS A 561 -2.44 -3.30 -8.12
C CYS A 561 -2.48 -1.99 -7.31
N PHE A 562 -3.38 -1.07 -7.65
CA PHE A 562 -3.50 0.23 -7.00
C PHE A 562 -4.77 0.35 -6.13
N THR A 563 -5.45 -0.75 -5.81
CA THR A 563 -6.66 -0.75 -4.94
C THR A 563 -6.45 -1.54 -3.65
N THR A 564 -6.82 -0.93 -2.52
CA THR A 564 -6.85 -1.53 -1.15
C THR A 564 -7.76 -2.74 -1.07
N GLU A 565 -8.91 -2.68 -1.76
CA GLU A 565 -9.86 -3.78 -1.92
C GLU A 565 -9.19 -5.04 -2.49
N GLN A 566 -8.39 -4.91 -3.55
CA GLN A 566 -7.75 -6.08 -4.16
C GLN A 566 -6.73 -6.72 -3.22
N ALA A 567 -5.96 -5.92 -2.48
CA ALA A 567 -5.00 -6.45 -1.51
C ALA A 567 -5.69 -7.30 -0.43
N TYR A 568 -6.84 -6.86 0.08
CA TYR A 568 -7.65 -7.64 1.02
C TYR A 568 -8.14 -8.96 0.39
N VAL A 569 -8.73 -8.86 -0.80
CA VAL A 569 -9.40 -9.97 -1.48
C VAL A 569 -8.40 -11.05 -1.94
N SER A 570 -7.26 -10.66 -2.52
CA SER A 570 -6.20 -11.59 -2.90
C SER A 570 -5.65 -12.35 -1.69
N SER A 571 -5.41 -11.64 -0.57
CA SER A 571 -4.91 -12.27 0.65
C SER A 571 -5.92 -13.23 1.28
N LYS A 572 -7.20 -12.85 1.32
CA LYS A 572 -8.29 -13.74 1.74
C LYS A 572 -8.39 -14.98 0.86
N ALA A 573 -8.37 -14.80 -0.46
CA ALA A 573 -8.46 -15.91 -1.40
C ALA A 573 -7.30 -16.90 -1.22
N ALA A 574 -6.08 -16.41 -0.99
CA ALA A 574 -4.92 -17.23 -0.69
C ALA A 574 -5.10 -18.09 0.57
N LYS A 575 -5.72 -17.54 1.63
CA LYS A 575 -6.05 -18.27 2.87
C LYS A 575 -7.19 -19.29 2.69
N SER A 576 -8.00 -19.16 1.64
CA SER A 576 -9.19 -19.99 1.43
C SER A 576 -8.92 -21.38 0.87
N VAL A 577 -7.68 -21.71 0.44
CA VAL A 577 -7.35 -23.03 -0.16
C VAL A 577 -7.76 -24.20 0.73
N THR A 578 -7.41 -24.14 2.03
CA THR A 578 -7.78 -25.17 3.02
C THR A 578 -9.28 -25.19 3.30
N THR A 579 -9.95 -24.05 3.17
CA THR A 579 -11.41 -23.94 3.31
C THR A 579 -12.11 -24.59 2.12
N TRP A 580 -11.59 -24.39 0.90
CA TRP A 580 -12.07 -25.05 -0.32
C TRP A 580 -11.90 -26.57 -0.22
N GLU A 581 -10.72 -27.02 0.21
CA GLU A 581 -10.44 -28.44 0.42
C GLU A 581 -11.43 -29.07 1.41
N ALA A 582 -11.61 -28.46 2.58
CA ALA A 582 -12.53 -28.93 3.60
C ALA A 582 -13.99 -28.94 3.11
N TYR A 583 -14.42 -27.90 2.39
CA TYR A 583 -15.77 -27.81 1.84
C TYR A 583 -16.03 -28.88 0.77
N LEU A 584 -15.17 -28.98 -0.25
CA LEU A 584 -15.34 -29.93 -1.36
C LEU A 584 -15.23 -31.38 -0.89
N SER A 585 -14.35 -31.67 0.06
CA SER A 585 -14.24 -33.00 0.69
C SER A 585 -15.51 -33.38 1.46
N ARG A 586 -16.15 -32.41 2.12
CA ARG A 586 -17.41 -32.63 2.84
C ARG A 586 -18.59 -32.90 1.90
N VAL A 587 -18.63 -32.21 0.76
CA VAL A 587 -19.68 -32.42 -0.24
C VAL A 587 -19.51 -33.78 -0.92
N ASN A 588 -18.27 -34.19 -1.18
CA ASN A 588 -17.87 -35.46 -1.79
C ASN A 588 -18.53 -35.68 -3.17
N LEU A 589 -18.16 -34.82 -4.14
CA LEU A 589 -18.69 -34.87 -5.50
C LEU A 589 -18.20 -36.14 -6.24
N THR A 590 -19.13 -36.85 -6.88
CA THR A 590 -18.82 -38.08 -7.62
C THR A 590 -18.01 -37.74 -8.88
N GLY A 591 -16.85 -38.41 -9.04
CA GLY A 591 -15.98 -38.23 -10.20
C GLY A 591 -15.22 -36.89 -10.22
N PHE A 592 -15.10 -36.21 -9.08
CA PHE A 592 -14.37 -34.96 -8.94
C PHE A 592 -13.15 -35.11 -8.02
N ASP A 593 -11.96 -34.75 -8.50
CA ASP A 593 -10.72 -34.80 -7.72
C ASP A 593 -10.42 -33.42 -7.11
N VAL A 594 -10.60 -33.31 -5.80
CA VAL A 594 -10.37 -32.07 -5.02
C VAL A 594 -8.91 -31.64 -5.09
N GLN A 595 -7.96 -32.58 -5.00
CA GLN A 595 -6.54 -32.26 -5.01
C GLN A 595 -6.09 -31.77 -6.38
N ALA A 596 -6.55 -32.43 -7.45
CA ALA A 596 -6.26 -31.98 -8.81
C ALA A 596 -6.84 -30.58 -9.10
N PHE A 597 -8.04 -30.29 -8.61
CA PHE A 597 -8.65 -28.96 -8.70
C PHE A 597 -7.80 -27.90 -8.01
N LEU A 598 -7.40 -28.15 -6.75
CA LEU A 598 -6.62 -27.18 -5.95
C LEU A 598 -5.15 -27.08 -6.39
N LYS A 599 -4.58 -28.08 -7.04
CA LYS A 599 -3.19 -28.05 -7.54
C LYS A 599 -2.89 -26.89 -8.49
N HIS A 600 -3.90 -26.39 -9.20
CA HIS A 600 -3.74 -25.24 -10.10
C HIS A 600 -3.53 -23.93 -9.31
N SER A 601 -4.10 -23.85 -8.11
CA SER A 601 -3.99 -22.69 -7.22
C SER A 601 -2.63 -22.57 -6.49
N THR A 602 -1.81 -23.63 -6.50
CA THR A 602 -0.53 -23.68 -5.77
C THR A 602 0.70 -23.33 -6.62
N ARG A 603 0.55 -23.15 -7.95
CA ARG A 603 1.72 -23.04 -8.87
C ARG A 603 2.05 -21.65 -9.38
N ASN A 604 1.12 -20.69 -9.39
CA ASN A 604 1.33 -19.34 -9.96
C ASN A 604 0.87 -18.21 -9.02
N GLY A 605 0.66 -18.60 -7.77
CA GLY A 605 -0.18 -17.97 -6.77
C GLY A 605 -1.40 -17.18 -7.23
N LEU A 606 -2.13 -16.81 -6.20
CA LEU A 606 -3.54 -17.09 -6.21
C LEU A 606 -4.29 -15.80 -6.46
N VAL A 607 -4.80 -15.66 -7.68
CA VAL A 607 -5.75 -14.61 -8.02
C VAL A 607 -7.17 -15.19 -8.02
N PRO A 608 -8.07 -14.69 -7.16
CA PRO A 608 -9.47 -15.10 -7.19
C PRO A 608 -10.09 -14.71 -8.53
N GLY A 609 -10.85 -15.64 -9.14
CA GLY A 609 -11.46 -15.46 -10.46
C GLY A 609 -10.57 -15.93 -11.61
N ARG A 610 -9.29 -16.23 -11.33
CA ARG A 610 -8.32 -16.80 -12.28
C ARG A 610 -7.90 -18.20 -11.85
N ASP A 611 -7.39 -18.33 -10.63
CA ASP A 611 -6.74 -19.54 -10.10
C ASP A 611 -7.60 -20.30 -9.08
N LEU A 612 -8.56 -19.61 -8.46
CA LEU A 612 -9.61 -20.19 -7.62
C LEU A 612 -10.95 -19.49 -7.89
N PRO A 613 -12.09 -20.15 -7.59
CA PRO A 613 -13.38 -19.53 -7.75
C PRO A 613 -13.53 -18.28 -6.88
N ASN A 614 -14.07 -17.21 -7.45
CA ASN A 614 -14.39 -15.99 -6.73
C ASN A 614 -15.89 -15.89 -6.45
N VAL A 615 -16.26 -16.03 -5.18
CA VAL A 615 -17.67 -16.11 -4.75
C VAL A 615 -18.07 -14.83 -4.03
N ALA A 616 -19.27 -14.32 -4.34
CA ALA A 616 -19.83 -13.12 -3.72
C ALA A 616 -21.27 -13.35 -3.24
N PHE A 617 -21.66 -12.70 -2.14
CA PHE A 617 -23.05 -12.62 -1.69
C PHE A 617 -23.68 -11.29 -2.09
N SER A 618 -24.83 -11.33 -2.77
CA SER A 618 -25.67 -10.17 -3.03
C SER A 618 -26.94 -10.27 -2.19
N ILE A 619 -27.15 -9.32 -1.29
CA ILE A 619 -28.18 -9.42 -0.25
C ILE A 619 -29.20 -8.30 -0.41
N SER A 620 -30.46 -8.69 -0.63
CA SER A 620 -31.52 -7.73 -0.95
C SER A 620 -31.95 -6.84 0.22
N GLY A 621 -32.52 -5.67 -0.10
CA GLY A 621 -33.23 -4.82 0.86
C GLY A 621 -34.65 -5.32 1.20
N GLY A 622 -35.21 -4.85 2.32
CA GLY A 622 -36.59 -5.22 2.70
C GLY A 622 -36.92 -5.16 4.20
N GLY A 623 -36.30 -4.24 4.94
CA GLY A 623 -36.52 -4.11 6.39
C GLY A 623 -35.99 -5.30 7.19
N ASN A 624 -36.44 -5.44 8.42
CA ASN A 624 -36.01 -6.50 9.33
C ASN A 624 -36.27 -7.92 8.80
N ARG A 625 -37.28 -8.11 7.95
CA ARG A 625 -37.52 -9.39 7.24
C ARG A 625 -36.32 -9.80 6.40
N ALA A 626 -35.83 -8.90 5.54
CA ALA A 626 -34.70 -9.19 4.65
C ALA A 626 -33.42 -9.42 5.46
N LEU A 627 -33.21 -8.64 6.53
CA LEU A 627 -32.10 -8.84 7.47
C LEU A 627 -32.15 -10.23 8.10
N LEU A 628 -33.28 -10.64 8.70
CA LEU A 628 -33.43 -11.93 9.37
C LEU A 628 -33.33 -13.11 8.40
N TYR A 629 -33.96 -12.99 7.22
CA TYR A 629 -33.86 -14.01 6.19
C TYR A 629 -32.42 -14.17 5.70
N ALA A 630 -31.74 -13.09 5.33
CA ALA A 630 -30.35 -13.16 4.90
C ALA A 630 -29.44 -13.74 6.00
N ALA A 631 -29.59 -13.27 7.24
CA ALA A 631 -28.84 -13.79 8.38
C ALA A 631 -29.06 -15.31 8.58
N SER A 632 -30.29 -15.80 8.38
CA SER A 632 -30.58 -17.23 8.47
C SER A 632 -29.92 -18.08 7.38
N ILE A 633 -29.88 -17.59 6.14
CA ILE A 633 -29.20 -18.29 5.03
C ILE A 633 -27.68 -18.26 5.25
N LEU A 634 -27.12 -17.12 5.65
CA LEU A 634 -25.69 -17.00 5.91
C LEU A 634 -25.26 -17.91 7.08
N ASP A 635 -26.07 -18.05 8.13
CA ASP A 635 -25.83 -19.02 9.23
C ASP A 635 -25.87 -20.48 8.76
N ALA A 636 -26.72 -20.79 7.77
CA ALA A 636 -26.79 -22.11 7.14
C ALA A 636 -25.62 -22.40 6.18
N PHE A 637 -24.81 -21.38 5.86
CA PHE A 637 -23.57 -21.47 5.09
C PHE A 637 -22.31 -21.32 5.95
N ASP A 638 -22.47 -21.07 7.24
CA ASP A 638 -21.38 -20.86 8.18
C ASP A 638 -20.80 -22.19 8.68
N THR A 639 -19.50 -22.42 8.51
CA THR A 639 -18.83 -23.63 9.04
C THR A 639 -18.85 -23.70 10.58
N ARG A 640 -19.13 -22.59 11.28
CA ARG A 640 -19.30 -22.56 12.75
C ARG A 640 -20.65 -23.14 13.18
N ASN A 641 -21.58 -23.35 12.25
CA ASN A 641 -22.84 -24.02 12.49
C ASN A 641 -22.69 -25.54 12.25
N PRO A 642 -22.79 -26.39 13.29
CA PRO A 642 -22.65 -27.84 13.14
C PRO A 642 -23.75 -28.45 12.25
N HIS A 643 -24.97 -27.89 12.27
CA HIS A 643 -26.06 -28.35 11.43
C HIS A 643 -25.82 -28.02 9.95
N ALA A 644 -25.19 -26.88 9.65
CA ALA A 644 -24.78 -26.53 8.28
C ALA A 644 -23.70 -27.49 7.77
N ASN A 645 -22.75 -27.88 8.62
CA ASN A 645 -21.76 -28.89 8.27
C ASN A 645 -22.41 -30.24 8.00
N GLN A 646 -23.35 -30.68 8.84
CA GLN A 646 -24.11 -31.91 8.64
C GLN A 646 -24.93 -31.88 7.34
N ALA A 647 -25.50 -30.73 6.99
CA ALA A 647 -26.21 -30.51 5.73
C ALA A 647 -25.27 -30.35 4.51
N ARG A 648 -23.95 -30.39 4.72
CA ARG A 648 -22.89 -30.21 3.70
C ARG A 648 -22.87 -28.84 3.02
N THR A 649 -23.49 -27.82 3.63
CA THR A 649 -23.50 -26.43 3.13
C THR A 649 -22.58 -25.48 3.92
N GLY A 650 -22.13 -25.89 5.10
CA GLY A 650 -21.21 -25.10 5.93
C GLY A 650 -19.86 -24.85 5.24
N GLY A 651 -19.34 -23.63 5.34
CA GLY A 651 -18.07 -23.21 4.72
C GLY A 651 -18.25 -22.25 3.54
N ILE A 652 -19.41 -22.22 2.88
CA ILE A 652 -19.69 -21.31 1.76
C ILE A 652 -19.56 -19.85 2.20
N LEU A 653 -19.97 -19.51 3.43
CA LEU A 653 -19.79 -18.16 3.97
C LEU A 653 -18.31 -17.77 4.04
N GLN A 654 -17.45 -18.69 4.48
CA GLN A 654 -16.02 -18.45 4.60
C GLN A 654 -15.32 -18.36 3.23
N LEU A 655 -15.85 -19.06 2.22
CA LEU A 655 -15.35 -19.05 0.84
C LEU A 655 -15.67 -17.76 0.07
N ALA A 656 -16.72 -17.02 0.46
CA ALA A 656 -17.06 -15.78 -0.22
C ALA A 656 -16.03 -14.67 0.05
N ASN A 657 -15.55 -14.04 -1.02
CA ASN A 657 -14.62 -12.91 -0.94
C ASN A 657 -15.34 -11.58 -0.75
N PHE A 658 -16.59 -11.47 -1.19
CA PHE A 658 -17.38 -10.24 -1.10
C PHE A 658 -18.77 -10.49 -0.54
N ALA A 659 -19.32 -9.48 0.13
CA ALA A 659 -20.74 -9.41 0.47
C ALA A 659 -21.26 -7.99 0.25
N SER A 660 -22.28 -7.83 -0.59
CA SER A 660 -22.93 -6.54 -0.84
C SER A 660 -24.33 -6.54 -0.27
N GLY A 661 -24.71 -5.42 0.35
CA GLY A 661 -26.02 -5.23 0.94
C GLY A 661 -26.52 -3.83 0.71
N LEU A 662 -27.81 -3.71 0.38
CA LEU A 662 -28.52 -2.43 0.33
C LEU A 662 -29.64 -2.39 1.38
N SER A 663 -30.04 -1.21 1.82
CA SER A 663 -31.12 -1.02 2.80
C SER A 663 -30.87 -1.81 4.10
N ALA A 664 -31.85 -2.57 4.59
CA ALA A 664 -31.71 -3.39 5.78
C ALA A 664 -30.57 -4.45 5.74
N SER A 665 -30.11 -4.83 4.55
CA SER A 665 -28.93 -5.68 4.43
C SER A 665 -27.62 -4.91 4.57
N SER A 666 -27.62 -3.60 4.37
CA SER A 666 -26.53 -2.74 4.83
C SER A 666 -26.46 -2.71 6.35
N TRP A 667 -27.61 -2.73 7.05
CA TRP A 667 -27.66 -2.84 8.50
C TRP A 667 -27.09 -4.17 8.99
N LEU A 668 -27.45 -5.27 8.32
CA LEU A 668 -26.89 -6.61 8.56
C LEU A 668 -25.37 -6.58 8.49
N LEU A 669 -24.81 -6.14 7.35
CA LEU A 669 -23.36 -6.16 7.13
C LEU A 669 -22.61 -5.21 8.08
N ALA A 670 -23.11 -3.99 8.29
CA ALA A 670 -22.49 -3.03 9.20
C ALA A 670 -22.51 -3.52 10.66
N SER A 671 -23.65 -4.01 11.13
CA SER A 671 -23.73 -4.54 12.51
C SER A 671 -22.89 -5.81 12.67
N TRP A 672 -22.82 -6.67 11.64
CA TRP A 672 -22.04 -7.91 11.68
C TRP A 672 -20.55 -7.61 11.71
N ALA A 673 -20.09 -6.68 10.88
CA ALA A 673 -18.71 -6.20 10.88
C ALA A 673 -18.32 -5.61 12.25
N GLU A 674 -19.18 -4.75 12.81
CA GLU A 674 -18.90 -4.11 14.09
C GLU A 674 -18.93 -5.07 15.28
N ALA A 675 -19.72 -6.14 15.18
CA ALA A 675 -19.74 -7.25 16.13
C ALA A 675 -18.61 -8.28 15.90
N ASP A 676 -17.54 -7.90 15.18
CA ASP A 676 -16.39 -8.76 14.86
C ASP A 676 -16.81 -10.07 14.19
N PHE A 677 -17.82 -9.98 13.32
CA PHE A 677 -18.34 -11.05 12.47
C PHE A 677 -18.77 -12.33 13.23
N ILE A 678 -19.36 -12.18 14.41
CA ILE A 678 -19.92 -13.30 15.21
C ILE A 678 -20.99 -14.10 14.45
N ARG A 679 -21.38 -15.26 15.00
CA ARG A 679 -22.41 -16.10 14.39
C ARG A 679 -23.77 -15.39 14.43
N PHE A 680 -24.59 -15.51 13.39
CA PHE A 680 -25.84 -14.75 13.28
C PHE A 680 -26.88 -15.09 14.35
N THR A 681 -26.91 -16.33 14.84
CA THR A 681 -27.77 -16.71 15.97
C THR A 681 -27.37 -15.99 17.27
N GLU A 682 -26.06 -15.87 17.53
CA GLU A 682 -25.53 -15.11 18.67
C GLU A 682 -25.87 -13.63 18.53
N MET A 683 -25.77 -13.10 17.31
CA MET A 683 -26.10 -11.72 16.99
C MET A 683 -27.59 -11.39 17.22
N ALA A 684 -28.49 -12.31 16.86
CA ALA A 684 -29.92 -12.21 17.12
C ALA A 684 -30.25 -12.16 18.62
N GLU A 685 -29.49 -12.89 19.44
CA GLU A 685 -29.68 -12.93 20.90
C GLU A 685 -29.00 -11.76 21.64
N THR A 686 -28.01 -11.13 21.01
CA THR A 686 -27.20 -10.04 21.57
C THR A 686 -27.52 -8.70 20.92
N ALA A 687 -26.81 -8.34 19.84
CA ALA A 687 -26.86 -7.05 19.16
C ALA A 687 -28.28 -6.67 18.74
N TRP A 688 -29.00 -7.58 18.08
CA TRP A 688 -30.30 -7.27 17.50
C TRP A 688 -31.49 -7.51 18.44
N ARG A 689 -31.27 -8.12 19.60
CA ARG A 689 -32.36 -8.49 20.51
C ARG A 689 -33.22 -7.29 20.90
N SER A 690 -32.60 -6.12 21.10
CA SER A 690 -33.33 -4.90 21.45
C SER A 690 -34.13 -4.35 20.25
N THR A 691 -33.53 -4.40 19.05
CA THR A 691 -34.13 -3.99 17.77
C THR A 691 -35.43 -4.73 17.50
N PHE A 692 -35.45 -6.06 17.70
CA PHE A 692 -36.63 -6.86 17.37
C PHE A 692 -37.67 -6.93 18.48
N THR A 693 -37.38 -6.52 19.71
CA THR A 693 -38.32 -6.69 20.85
C THR A 693 -39.01 -5.42 21.29
N HIS A 694 -38.56 -4.24 20.83
CA HIS A 694 -39.13 -2.97 21.21
C HIS A 694 -39.52 -2.17 19.96
N ASP A 695 -40.73 -1.64 19.97
CA ASP A 695 -41.17 -0.72 18.91
C ASP A 695 -40.26 0.53 18.91
N TRP A 696 -39.83 0.95 17.72
CA TRP A 696 -39.10 2.19 17.48
C TRP A 696 -39.87 3.42 18.00
N TYR A 697 -41.20 3.31 18.10
CA TYR A 697 -42.10 4.33 18.63
C TYR A 697 -42.46 4.16 20.12
N SER A 698 -41.86 3.18 20.82
CA SER A 698 -42.10 3.01 22.25
C SER A 698 -41.51 4.16 23.07
N TRP A 699 -42.08 4.44 24.25
CA TRP A 699 -41.53 5.43 25.20
C TRP A 699 -40.07 5.17 25.57
N LYS A 700 -39.62 3.91 25.55
CA LYS A 700 -38.22 3.52 25.80
C LYS A 700 -37.27 3.99 24.69
N SER A 701 -37.76 4.10 23.45
CA SER A 701 -37.03 4.62 22.29
C SER A 701 -37.14 6.15 22.22
N ILE A 702 -38.35 6.69 22.38
CA ILE A 702 -38.64 8.14 22.27
C ILE A 702 -37.86 8.98 23.30
N LYS A 703 -37.64 8.49 24.53
CA LYS A 703 -36.88 9.23 25.56
C LYS A 703 -35.45 9.58 25.15
N HIS A 704 -34.89 8.92 24.13
CA HIS A 704 -33.54 9.17 23.63
C HIS A 704 -33.48 10.16 22.44
N TYR A 705 -34.61 10.46 21.79
CA TYR A 705 -34.68 11.38 20.64
C TYR A 705 -34.14 12.79 20.93
N PRO A 706 -34.36 13.41 22.10
CA PRO A 706 -33.74 14.69 22.43
C PRO A 706 -32.20 14.65 22.40
N ARG A 707 -31.58 13.50 22.70
CA ARG A 707 -30.12 13.33 22.61
C ARG A 707 -29.66 13.15 21.17
N HIS A 708 -30.36 12.33 20.39
CA HIS A 708 -30.08 12.20 18.95
C HIS A 708 -30.17 13.57 18.26
N TYR A 709 -31.19 14.36 18.58
CA TYR A 709 -31.31 15.73 18.09
C TYR A 709 -30.10 16.61 18.48
N ARG A 710 -29.65 16.55 19.74
CA ARG A 710 -28.44 17.30 20.18
C ARG A 710 -27.20 16.90 19.39
N ASP A 711 -27.02 15.62 19.08
CA ASP A 711 -25.91 15.13 18.26
C ASP A 711 -26.00 15.65 16.82
N VAL A 712 -27.18 15.59 16.22
CA VAL A 712 -27.42 16.16 14.88
C VAL A 712 -27.20 17.67 14.86
N GLN A 713 -27.59 18.40 15.92
CA GLN A 713 -27.29 19.83 16.03
C GLN A 713 -25.79 20.11 16.14
N LYS A 714 -24.97 19.20 16.68
CA LYS A 714 -23.51 19.35 16.65
C LYS A 714 -22.98 19.27 15.22
N LYS A 715 -23.47 18.32 14.41
CA LYS A 715 -23.14 18.22 12.97
C LYS A 715 -23.56 19.50 12.22
N LYS A 716 -24.76 20.02 12.50
CA LYS A 716 -25.22 21.30 11.94
C LYS A 716 -24.34 22.48 12.35
N LYS A 717 -23.95 22.58 13.62
CA LYS A 717 -23.04 23.63 14.12
C LYS A 717 -21.64 23.53 13.53
N ALA A 718 -21.20 22.34 13.14
CA ALA A 718 -19.94 22.12 12.44
C ALA A 718 -19.99 22.50 10.94
N GLY A 719 -21.11 23.06 10.46
CA GLY A 719 -21.25 23.58 9.09
C GLY A 719 -21.88 22.60 8.10
N PHE A 720 -22.19 21.36 8.50
CA PHE A 720 -22.79 20.37 7.61
C PHE A 720 -24.32 20.48 7.57
N ARG A 721 -24.91 20.25 6.40
CA ARG A 721 -26.36 20.06 6.30
C ARG A 721 -26.77 18.77 7.00
N VAL A 722 -27.97 18.81 7.57
CA VAL A 722 -28.57 17.70 8.30
C VAL A 722 -29.97 17.45 7.80
N SER A 723 -30.38 16.19 7.79
CA SER A 723 -31.69 15.73 7.32
C SER A 723 -32.34 14.79 8.34
N MET A 724 -33.53 14.28 8.01
CA MET A 724 -34.18 13.25 8.84
C MET A 724 -33.32 11.98 8.94
N VAL A 725 -32.49 11.71 7.92
CA VAL A 725 -31.60 10.55 7.87
C VAL A 725 -30.58 10.57 9.01
N ASP A 726 -30.09 11.74 9.43
CA ASP A 726 -29.16 11.84 10.56
C ASP A 726 -29.82 11.43 11.88
N ILE A 727 -31.06 11.87 12.14
CA ILE A 727 -31.79 11.50 13.37
C ILE A 727 -32.10 10.01 13.35
N TRP A 728 -32.59 9.52 12.23
CA TRP A 728 -32.98 8.14 12.05
C TRP A 728 -31.78 7.19 12.16
N GLY A 729 -30.66 7.50 11.51
CA GLY A 729 -29.51 6.63 11.56
C GLY A 729 -28.79 6.66 12.92
N ARG A 730 -28.88 7.75 13.70
CA ARG A 730 -28.51 7.72 15.14
C ARG A 730 -29.40 6.79 15.96
N ALA A 731 -30.69 6.69 15.63
CA ALA A 731 -31.60 5.74 16.26
C ALA A 731 -31.27 4.30 15.85
N LEU A 732 -30.98 4.04 14.58
CA LEU A 732 -30.56 2.71 14.09
C LEU A 732 -29.25 2.25 14.74
N SER A 733 -28.22 3.09 14.72
CA SER A 733 -26.89 2.81 15.29
C SER A 733 -26.97 2.37 16.75
N ARG A 734 -27.81 3.03 17.56
CA ARG A 734 -28.03 2.67 18.96
C ARG A 734 -28.64 1.28 19.14
N ASN A 735 -29.55 0.89 18.25
CA ASN A 735 -30.31 -0.36 18.38
C ASN A 735 -29.57 -1.57 17.77
N LEU A 736 -28.72 -1.33 16.76
CA LEU A 736 -28.08 -2.39 15.97
C LEU A 736 -26.60 -2.62 16.27
N LEU A 737 -25.87 -1.63 16.81
CA LEU A 737 -24.42 -1.73 17.01
C LEU A 737 -24.03 -1.98 18.47
N LEU A 738 -23.02 -2.83 18.68
CA LEU A 738 -22.41 -3.13 19.98
C LEU A 738 -21.04 -2.42 20.10
N VAL A 739 -20.77 -1.73 21.20
CA VAL A 739 -19.53 -0.95 21.39
C VAL A 739 -18.39 -1.77 22.01
N HIS A 740 -18.67 -2.86 22.72
CA HIS A 740 -17.63 -3.65 23.39
C HIS A 740 -17.89 -5.16 23.28
N PHE A 741 -17.09 -5.84 22.47
CA PHE A 741 -16.95 -7.30 22.49
C PHE A 741 -15.49 -7.62 22.83
N ARG A 742 -15.22 -8.20 24.00
CA ARG A 742 -13.89 -8.76 24.33
C ARG A 742 -13.95 -10.28 24.11
N PRO A 743 -13.13 -10.85 23.20
CA PRO A 743 -13.03 -12.30 23.08
C PRO A 743 -12.38 -12.90 24.33
N MET A 744 -12.87 -14.06 24.78
CA MET A 744 -12.21 -14.85 25.83
C MET A 744 -10.86 -15.38 25.32
N ASN A 745 -9.77 -15.05 26.00
CA ASN A 745 -8.50 -15.75 25.82
C ASN A 745 -8.57 -17.12 26.54
N TYR A 746 -8.17 -18.18 25.85
CA TYR A 746 -8.28 -19.59 26.25
C TYR A 746 -7.41 -20.01 27.46
N HIS A 747 -6.82 -19.09 28.23
CA HIS A 747 -5.87 -19.43 29.31
C HIS A 747 -6.16 -18.84 30.71
N GLN A 748 -7.40 -18.48 31.03
CA GLN A 748 -7.77 -18.15 32.41
C GLN A 748 -9.05 -18.85 32.87
N LYS A 749 -8.89 -20.11 33.31
CA LYS A 749 -9.82 -20.74 34.26
C LYS A 749 -9.58 -20.11 35.64
N PHE A 750 -10.19 -18.96 35.94
CA PHE A 750 -10.61 -18.61 37.31
C PHE A 750 -11.75 -17.57 37.23
N ALA A 751 -12.80 -17.86 37.98
CA ALA A 751 -14.15 -17.28 37.95
C ALA A 751 -14.24 -15.74 38.00
N TYR A 752 -14.85 -15.12 36.98
CA TYR A 752 -15.73 -13.93 37.08
C TYR A 752 -16.70 -13.88 35.87
N PRO A 753 -17.97 -13.49 36.04
CA PRO A 753 -18.98 -13.52 34.97
C PRO A 753 -18.70 -12.47 33.88
N ALA A 754 -19.06 -12.82 32.63
CA ALA A 754 -19.00 -11.95 31.45
C ALA A 754 -19.51 -10.54 31.76
N LEU A 755 -18.61 -9.55 31.78
CA LEU A 755 -18.96 -8.14 31.84
C LEU A 755 -19.51 -7.70 30.47
N TYR A 756 -20.76 -8.06 30.20
CA TYR A 756 -21.62 -7.31 29.28
C TYR A 756 -21.77 -5.90 29.86
N GLN A 757 -21.06 -4.91 29.31
CA GLN A 757 -21.31 -3.53 29.73
C GLN A 757 -22.75 -3.16 29.38
N SER A 758 -23.45 -2.74 30.44
CA SER A 758 -24.80 -2.18 30.53
C SER A 758 -25.50 -1.86 29.20
N ARG A 759 -26.59 -2.60 28.98
CA ARG A 759 -27.74 -2.38 28.07
C ARG A 759 -28.36 -0.96 28.07
N ASN A 760 -27.77 -0.02 28.84
CA ASN A 760 -28.19 1.36 29.02
C ASN A 760 -27.07 2.38 28.75
N ASP A 761 -25.96 1.99 28.10
CA ASP A 761 -24.90 2.94 27.72
C ASP A 761 -25.50 4.08 26.87
N PRO A 762 -25.42 5.34 27.34
CA PRO A 762 -25.89 6.49 26.58
C PRO A 762 -25.11 6.74 25.28
N ASP A 763 -23.90 6.19 25.13
CA ASP A 763 -23.00 6.40 24.00
C ASP A 763 -22.90 5.17 23.06
N GLN A 764 -23.80 4.19 23.21
CA GLN A 764 -23.87 3.01 22.33
C GLN A 764 -23.97 3.39 20.83
N GLY A 765 -23.08 2.82 20.00
CA GLY A 765 -22.99 3.06 18.56
C GLY A 765 -22.49 4.47 18.16
N ARG A 766 -22.12 5.31 19.14
CA ARG A 766 -21.81 6.73 18.88
C ARG A 766 -20.46 6.98 18.22
N THR A 767 -19.50 6.11 18.47
CA THR A 767 -18.11 6.27 18.02
C THR A 767 -17.72 5.32 16.90
N LEU A 768 -18.63 4.45 16.45
CA LEU A 768 -18.34 3.44 15.45
C LEU A 768 -18.48 4.03 14.04
N THR A 769 -17.44 3.85 13.24
CA THR A 769 -17.33 4.35 11.88
C THR A 769 -17.11 3.21 10.90
N MET A 770 -17.39 3.43 9.61
CA MET A 770 -17.10 2.43 8.59
C MET A 770 -15.60 2.11 8.53
N SER A 771 -14.75 3.13 8.69
CA SER A 771 -13.29 2.94 8.84
C SER A 771 -12.90 2.11 10.08
N SER A 772 -13.68 2.12 11.16
CA SER A 772 -13.36 1.37 12.38
C SER A 772 -13.49 -0.15 12.23
N THR A 773 -14.20 -0.61 11.19
CA THR A 773 -14.24 -2.03 10.82
C THR A 773 -12.85 -2.59 10.54
N ARG A 774 -11.89 -1.76 10.07
CA ARG A 774 -10.49 -2.17 9.85
C ARG A 774 -9.79 -2.68 11.13
N GLN A 775 -10.32 -2.34 12.30
CA GLN A 775 -9.76 -2.71 13.61
C GLN A 775 -10.31 -4.04 14.15
N LYS A 776 -11.26 -4.67 13.45
CA LYS A 776 -11.93 -5.90 13.90
C LYS A 776 -11.06 -7.11 13.63
N SER A 777 -10.95 -8.02 14.59
CA SER A 777 -9.98 -9.11 14.55
C SER A 777 -10.16 -10.02 13.34
N ARG A 778 -11.41 -10.34 12.98
CA ARG A 778 -11.71 -11.19 11.81
C ARG A 778 -11.54 -10.47 10.47
N TYR A 779 -11.65 -9.14 10.45
CA TYR A 779 -11.32 -8.33 9.28
C TYR A 779 -9.80 -8.28 9.08
N ILE A 780 -9.03 -8.03 10.14
CA ILE A 780 -7.55 -8.07 10.13
C ILE A 780 -7.04 -9.45 9.70
N ASP A 781 -7.66 -10.51 10.20
CA ASP A 781 -7.35 -11.89 9.83
C ASP A 781 -7.82 -12.24 8.40
N GLN A 782 -8.67 -11.41 7.80
CA GLN A 782 -9.25 -11.61 6.46
C GLN A 782 -10.01 -12.94 6.34
N SER A 783 -10.60 -13.42 7.44
CA SER A 783 -11.38 -14.67 7.47
C SER A 783 -12.84 -14.47 7.05
N VAL A 784 -13.24 -13.24 6.70
CA VAL A 784 -14.62 -12.84 6.41
C VAL A 784 -14.72 -12.11 5.06
N PRO A 785 -15.89 -12.13 4.39
CA PRO A 785 -16.07 -11.42 3.13
C PRO A 785 -15.85 -9.92 3.28
N PHE A 786 -15.33 -9.28 2.23
CA PHE A 786 -15.19 -7.83 2.14
C PHE A 786 -16.59 -7.18 2.03
N PRO A 787 -17.00 -6.35 3.02
CA PRO A 787 -18.36 -5.81 3.06
C PRO A 787 -18.49 -4.57 2.17
N ILE A 788 -19.56 -4.52 1.39
CA ILE A 788 -19.91 -3.42 0.48
C ILE A 788 -21.33 -2.96 0.78
N LEU A 789 -21.50 -1.71 1.21
CA LEU A 789 -22.81 -1.09 1.42
C LEU A 789 -23.14 -0.18 0.24
N LEU A 790 -24.41 -0.06 -0.11
CA LEU A 790 -24.81 0.65 -1.32
C LEU A 790 -25.84 1.72 -1.04
N ALA A 791 -25.64 2.87 -1.69
CA ALA A 791 -26.63 3.91 -1.85
C ALA A 791 -26.75 4.31 -3.32
N ILE A 792 -27.88 4.90 -3.68
CA ILE A 792 -28.10 5.45 -5.01
C ILE A 792 -28.28 6.96 -4.93
N SER A 793 -27.76 7.71 -5.89
CA SER A 793 -27.94 9.16 -5.91
C SER A 793 -29.24 9.58 -6.60
N LYS A 794 -29.89 10.60 -6.03
CA LYS A 794 -31.06 11.26 -6.61
C LYS A 794 -30.64 12.47 -7.44
N GLN A 795 -31.17 12.54 -8.65
CA GLN A 795 -30.94 13.66 -9.57
C GLN A 795 -31.39 15.01 -8.98
N LYS A 796 -32.51 15.03 -8.22
CA LYS A 796 -33.01 16.23 -7.53
C LYS A 796 -33.60 15.84 -6.16
N GLU A 797 -33.66 16.80 -5.23
CA GLU A 797 -34.30 16.59 -3.93
C GLU A 797 -35.79 16.24 -4.17
N GLY A 798 -36.29 15.20 -3.49
CA GLY A 798 -37.68 14.77 -3.61
C GLY A 798 -38.05 13.99 -4.87
N THR A 799 -37.11 13.74 -5.81
CA THR A 799 -37.37 12.85 -6.97
C THR A 799 -36.95 11.42 -6.67
N ASP A 800 -37.60 10.45 -7.31
CA ASP A 800 -37.14 9.06 -7.26
C ASP A 800 -35.89 8.88 -8.12
N PRO A 801 -34.95 7.99 -7.72
CA PRO A 801 -33.82 7.59 -8.56
C PRO A 801 -34.32 6.93 -9.85
N ASP A 802 -33.59 7.15 -10.94
CA ASP A 802 -33.87 6.52 -12.23
C ASP A 802 -32.76 5.53 -12.61
N SER A 803 -32.81 4.99 -13.83
CA SER A 803 -31.81 4.04 -14.32
C SER A 803 -30.43 4.65 -14.55
N GLU A 804 -30.33 5.97 -14.72
CA GLU A 804 -29.08 6.71 -14.91
C GLU A 804 -28.48 7.20 -13.59
N SER A 805 -29.21 7.06 -12.48
CA SER A 805 -28.72 7.43 -11.16
C SER A 805 -27.43 6.68 -10.79
N PRO A 806 -26.36 7.41 -10.43
CA PRO A 806 -25.11 6.80 -9.98
C PRO A 806 -25.28 5.93 -8.74
N ILE A 807 -24.58 4.80 -8.72
CA ILE A 807 -24.49 3.92 -7.55
C ILE A 807 -23.20 4.25 -6.80
N TYR A 808 -23.35 4.44 -5.49
CA TYR A 808 -22.27 4.66 -4.55
C TYR A 808 -22.06 3.43 -3.68
N GLU A 809 -20.81 2.98 -3.60
CA GLU A 809 -20.38 1.90 -2.74
C GLU A 809 -19.61 2.46 -1.54
N PHE A 810 -19.93 1.97 -0.36
CA PHE A 810 -19.25 2.28 0.88
C PHE A 810 -18.58 1.02 1.39
N THR A 811 -17.28 1.07 1.59
CA THR A 811 -16.46 -0.05 2.06
C THR A 811 -15.66 0.42 3.28
N PRO A 812 -15.08 -0.51 4.06
CA PRO A 812 -14.17 -0.12 5.15
C PRO A 812 -12.96 0.67 4.65
N GLU A 813 -12.62 0.56 3.35
CA GLU A 813 -11.47 1.22 2.75
C GLU A 813 -11.84 2.57 2.10
N ASP A 814 -12.82 2.57 1.20
CA ASP A 814 -13.13 3.69 0.32
C ASP A 814 -14.65 3.87 0.11
N ILE A 815 -15.04 5.08 -0.29
CA ILE A 815 -16.29 5.34 -1.03
C ILE A 815 -15.98 5.32 -2.52
N ASN A 816 -16.72 4.52 -3.28
CA ASN A 816 -16.57 4.39 -4.73
C ASN A 816 -17.84 4.84 -5.45
N VAL A 817 -17.69 5.40 -6.64
CA VAL A 817 -18.80 5.66 -7.56
C VAL A 817 -18.58 4.92 -8.87
N TRP A 818 -19.60 4.20 -9.32
CA TRP A 818 -19.57 3.44 -10.56
C TRP A 818 -20.60 4.01 -11.54
N HIS A 819 -20.11 4.81 -12.49
CA HIS A 819 -20.91 5.42 -13.55
C HIS A 819 -20.14 5.39 -14.89
N PRO A 820 -20.79 5.25 -16.05
CA PRO A 820 -20.09 5.24 -17.35
C PRO A 820 -19.18 6.46 -17.61
N ALA A 821 -19.50 7.60 -17.00
CA ALA A 821 -18.72 8.84 -17.10
C ALA A 821 -17.62 8.99 -16.04
N VAL A 822 -17.71 8.27 -14.91
CA VAL A 822 -16.81 8.40 -13.75
C VAL A 822 -16.67 7.05 -13.05
N ASN A 823 -15.42 6.62 -12.91
CA ASN A 823 -15.01 5.50 -12.06
C ASN A 823 -13.94 6.03 -11.10
N ALA A 824 -14.36 6.36 -9.89
CA ALA A 824 -13.51 7.05 -8.92
C ALA A 824 -13.76 6.53 -7.51
N SER A 825 -12.71 6.59 -6.69
CA SER A 825 -12.73 6.23 -5.28
C SER A 825 -12.15 7.35 -4.43
N PHE A 826 -12.58 7.41 -3.17
CA PHE A 826 -12.04 8.32 -2.16
C PHE A 826 -11.95 7.60 -0.81
N PRO A 827 -10.92 7.83 0.02
CA PRO A 827 -10.82 7.14 1.30
C PRO A 827 -12.02 7.42 2.21
N ILE A 828 -12.59 6.36 2.79
CA ILE A 828 -13.82 6.47 3.57
C ILE A 828 -13.67 7.37 4.81
N ASP A 829 -12.45 7.44 5.37
CA ASP A 829 -12.09 8.29 6.51
C ASP A 829 -12.42 9.78 6.29
N TYR A 830 -12.49 10.20 5.01
CA TYR A 830 -12.67 11.58 4.60
C TYR A 830 -14.01 11.86 3.93
N LEU A 831 -15.02 10.98 4.12
CA LEU A 831 -16.32 11.03 3.46
C LEU A 831 -17.00 12.41 3.49
N GLY A 832 -16.78 13.21 4.53
CA GLY A 832 -17.40 14.53 4.71
C GLY A 832 -16.66 15.69 4.05
N SER A 833 -15.59 15.42 3.29
CA SER A 833 -14.78 16.47 2.65
C SER A 833 -15.40 16.93 1.34
N GLN A 834 -15.05 18.12 0.86
CA GLN A 834 -15.46 18.63 -0.45
C GLN A 834 -14.23 18.83 -1.32
N THR A 835 -14.29 18.37 -2.57
CA THR A 835 -13.19 18.55 -3.54
C THR A 835 -13.41 19.79 -4.40
N ASN A 836 -12.30 20.44 -4.78
CA ASN A 836 -12.30 21.50 -5.76
C ASN A 836 -12.51 20.90 -7.15
N GLY A 837 -13.60 21.29 -7.82
CA GLY A 837 -14.01 20.71 -9.10
C GLY A 837 -13.05 20.92 -10.27
N LEU A 838 -12.02 21.76 -10.12
CA LEU A 838 -10.98 21.94 -11.14
C LEU A 838 -9.73 21.09 -10.90
N THR A 839 -9.42 20.78 -9.63
CA THR A 839 -8.18 20.09 -9.24
C THR A 839 -8.42 18.68 -8.68
N GLY A 840 -9.66 18.34 -8.34
CA GLY A 840 -10.04 17.09 -7.68
C GLY A 840 -9.49 16.93 -6.25
N LYS A 841 -8.84 17.96 -5.69
CA LYS A 841 -8.26 17.93 -4.33
C LYS A 841 -9.23 18.54 -3.32
N ALA A 842 -9.30 17.95 -2.12
CA ALA A 842 -10.01 18.55 -1.00
C ALA A 842 -9.17 19.69 -0.39
N GLU A 843 -9.73 20.88 -0.29
CA GLU A 843 -9.06 22.04 0.34
C GLU A 843 -9.05 21.92 1.87
N THR A 844 -10.07 21.25 2.42
CA THR A 844 -10.18 20.92 3.85
C THR A 844 -10.67 19.49 4.02
N CYS A 845 -9.93 18.67 4.76
CA CYS A 845 -10.30 17.27 5.04
C CYS A 845 -11.17 17.16 6.29
N VAL A 846 -12.26 16.40 6.21
CA VAL A 846 -13.22 16.17 7.29
C VAL A 846 -13.20 14.70 7.70
N THR A 847 -12.96 14.42 8.97
CA THR A 847 -12.95 13.05 9.52
C THR A 847 -14.16 12.74 10.38
N GLY A 848 -14.50 11.45 10.53
CA GLY A 848 -15.59 10.97 11.39
C GLY A 848 -17.01 11.17 10.83
N PHE A 849 -17.12 11.62 9.56
CA PHE A 849 -18.39 11.73 8.85
C PHE A 849 -18.94 10.34 8.45
N ASP A 850 -18.08 9.33 8.41
CA ASP A 850 -18.35 7.91 8.11
C ASP A 850 -18.91 7.13 9.32
N ASN A 851 -19.55 7.83 10.27
CA ASN A 851 -20.24 7.20 11.41
C ASN A 851 -21.36 6.27 10.91
N LEU A 852 -21.44 5.04 11.45
CA LEU A 852 -22.35 3.98 10.99
C LEU A 852 -23.83 4.18 11.40
N GLY A 853 -24.36 5.37 11.14
CA GLY A 853 -25.71 5.77 11.50
C GLY A 853 -26.37 6.61 10.42
N THR A 854 -26.42 6.11 9.18
CA THR A 854 -27.11 6.78 8.07
C THR A 854 -27.74 5.76 7.13
N ASP A 855 -29.06 5.52 7.24
CA ASP A 855 -29.85 5.06 6.09
C ASP A 855 -31.37 5.22 6.29
N LYS A 856 -32.06 5.81 5.30
CA LYS A 856 -33.49 6.18 5.13
C LYS A 856 -34.52 6.12 6.29
N CYS A 857 -35.28 7.22 6.44
CA CYS A 857 -36.62 7.26 7.06
C CYS A 857 -37.71 6.99 5.99
N GLU A 858 -38.53 5.94 6.14
CA GLU A 858 -39.68 5.67 5.26
C GLU A 858 -40.90 6.53 5.66
N GLN A 859 -41.57 7.20 4.72
CA GLN A 859 -42.86 7.87 4.96
C GLN A 859 -43.98 7.34 4.07
N ASP A 860 -45.04 6.87 4.74
CA ASP A 860 -46.47 7.01 4.47
C ASP A 860 -46.88 7.31 3.03
N GLY A 861 -47.16 6.25 2.27
CA GLY A 861 -48.08 6.32 1.14
C GLY A 861 -49.54 6.34 1.63
N LYS A 862 -50.23 7.45 1.31
CA LYS A 862 -51.68 7.70 1.38
C LYS A 862 -52.27 8.16 2.72
N GLU A 863 -53.08 9.20 2.61
CA GLU A 863 -53.81 9.94 3.66
C GLU A 863 -54.37 9.05 4.80
N GLY A 864 -53.61 8.94 5.88
CA GLY A 864 -54.06 8.27 7.11
C GLY A 864 -53.20 8.67 8.30
N LYS A 865 -53.69 9.60 9.12
CA LYS A 865 -53.17 10.05 10.44
C LYS A 865 -51.64 9.96 10.65
N LYS A 866 -50.94 11.08 10.36
CA LYS A 866 -49.53 11.32 10.73
C LYS A 866 -49.22 10.87 12.17
N SER A 867 -48.25 9.96 12.34
CA SER A 867 -47.70 9.56 13.63
C SER A 867 -47.23 10.76 14.46
N ILE A 868 -47.43 10.71 15.78
CA ILE A 868 -47.01 11.75 16.74
C ILE A 868 -45.50 12.04 16.63
N VAL A 869 -44.71 11.05 16.23
CA VAL A 869 -43.25 11.16 16.04
C VAL A 869 -42.90 11.94 14.77
N SER A 870 -43.67 11.82 13.68
CA SER A 870 -43.45 12.66 12.48
C SER A 870 -43.83 14.11 12.75
N ARG A 871 -44.86 14.36 13.57
CA ARG A 871 -45.20 15.69 14.08
C ARG A 871 -44.09 16.28 14.96
N ILE A 872 -43.59 15.53 15.95
CA ILE A 872 -42.51 15.98 16.83
C ILE A 872 -41.20 16.22 16.05
N ALA A 873 -40.78 15.30 15.18
CA ALA A 873 -39.56 15.46 14.38
C ALA A 873 -39.66 16.60 13.34
N SER A 874 -40.85 16.82 12.75
CA SER A 874 -41.10 17.93 11.81
C SER A 874 -41.08 19.33 12.45
N VAL A 875 -41.25 19.42 13.78
CA VAL A 875 -41.13 20.68 14.53
C VAL A 875 -39.66 21.08 14.72
N PHE A 876 -38.72 20.11 14.71
CA PHE A 876 -37.32 20.35 15.06
C PHE A 876 -36.35 20.48 13.87
N VAL A 877 -36.74 20.06 12.66
CA VAL A 877 -35.95 20.26 11.43
C VAL A 877 -36.76 21.12 10.46
N LYS A 878 -36.44 22.43 10.38
CA LYS A 878 -36.99 23.32 9.35
C LYS A 878 -36.37 22.94 8.00
N GLY A 879 -37.05 22.07 7.25
CA GLY A 879 -36.64 21.60 5.91
C GLY A 879 -36.89 20.09 5.78
N ARG A 880 -37.78 19.69 4.86
CA ARG A 880 -38.20 18.29 4.68
C ARG A 880 -37.27 17.57 3.69
N PHE A 881 -36.07 17.21 4.12
CA PHE A 881 -35.16 16.38 3.32
C PHE A 881 -35.13 14.96 3.90
N TYR A 882 -35.50 13.97 3.10
CA TYR A 882 -35.51 12.54 3.45
C TYR A 882 -34.30 11.81 2.86
N GLU A 883 -33.43 12.53 2.19
CA GLU A 883 -32.18 12.10 1.58
C GLU A 883 -31.00 12.24 2.56
N GLY A 884 -30.00 11.37 2.40
CA GLY A 884 -28.69 11.56 3.01
C GLY A 884 -27.95 12.67 2.27
N LEU A 885 -27.53 13.70 3.01
CA LEU A 885 -26.79 14.83 2.47
C LEU A 885 -25.30 14.64 2.79
N VAL A 886 -24.50 14.44 1.76
CA VAL A 886 -23.05 14.21 1.88
C VAL A 886 -22.31 15.20 0.99
N PRO A 887 -21.30 15.92 1.49
CA PRO A 887 -20.44 16.75 0.64
C PRO A 887 -19.88 15.96 -0.55
N ASN A 888 -19.89 16.56 -1.74
CA ASN A 888 -19.54 15.85 -2.96
C ASN A 888 -18.03 15.78 -3.17
N LEU A 889 -17.46 14.61 -2.89
CA LEU A 889 -16.06 14.28 -3.15
C LEU A 889 -15.72 14.15 -4.63
N PHE A 890 -16.73 13.99 -5.49
CA PHE A 890 -16.58 13.75 -6.92
C PHE A 890 -16.98 14.97 -7.75
N LYS A 891 -17.09 16.14 -7.12
CA LYS A 891 -17.39 17.40 -7.79
C LYS A 891 -16.33 17.67 -8.87
N GLY A 892 -16.79 18.12 -10.03
CA GLY A 892 -15.98 18.42 -11.21
C GLY A 892 -15.56 17.22 -12.06
N GLN A 893 -15.86 15.99 -11.64
CA GLN A 893 -15.51 14.80 -12.43
C GLN A 893 -16.56 14.49 -13.50
N GLY A 894 -16.15 13.87 -14.62
CA GLY A 894 -17.06 13.41 -15.67
C GLY A 894 -17.75 14.51 -16.49
N MET A 895 -17.14 15.70 -16.56
CA MET A 895 -17.70 16.93 -17.17
C MET A 895 -17.51 17.05 -18.69
N GLY A 896 -17.51 15.93 -19.42
CA GLY A 896 -17.25 15.90 -20.86
C GLY A 896 -18.19 16.77 -21.71
N PRO A 897 -17.80 17.14 -22.95
CA PRO A 897 -18.54 18.11 -23.77
C PRO A 897 -19.93 17.60 -24.23
N THR A 898 -20.21 16.30 -24.17
CA THR A 898 -21.45 15.68 -24.66
C THR A 898 -22.45 15.43 -23.52
N ALA A 899 -23.62 16.08 -23.58
CA ALA A 899 -24.64 16.07 -22.52
C ALA A 899 -25.15 14.67 -22.10
N GLY A 900 -25.12 13.67 -22.99
CA GLY A 900 -25.57 12.30 -22.72
C GLY A 900 -24.52 11.37 -22.07
N LYS A 901 -23.31 11.86 -21.79
CA LYS A 901 -22.23 11.11 -21.12
C LYS A 901 -21.67 11.87 -19.90
N ARG A 902 -22.41 12.85 -19.39
CA ARG A 902 -21.98 13.61 -18.22
C ARG A 902 -22.29 12.86 -16.94
N PHE A 903 -21.44 13.01 -15.95
CA PHE A 903 -21.69 12.49 -14.62
C PHE A 903 -22.74 13.37 -13.91
N PRO A 904 -23.92 12.83 -13.55
CA PRO A 904 -25.02 13.67 -13.07
C PRO A 904 -24.72 14.41 -11.77
N ASP A 905 -23.89 13.83 -10.91
CA ASP A 905 -23.47 14.46 -9.65
C ASP A 905 -22.24 15.37 -9.81
N GLY A 906 -21.62 15.45 -10.99
CA GLY A 906 -20.37 16.18 -11.20
C GLY A 906 -20.45 17.69 -10.96
N GLU A 907 -21.62 18.30 -11.15
CA GLU A 907 -21.80 19.75 -10.98
C GLU A 907 -22.20 20.17 -9.56
N ARG A 908 -22.55 19.21 -8.69
CA ARG A 908 -23.23 19.48 -7.41
C ARG A 908 -22.25 19.59 -6.26
N ASP A 909 -22.59 20.42 -5.27
CA ASP A 909 -21.81 20.54 -4.03
C ASP A 909 -22.04 19.37 -3.07
N GLU A 910 -23.18 18.71 -3.17
CA GLU A 910 -23.61 17.63 -2.28
C GLU A 910 -24.22 16.48 -3.07
N LEU A 911 -23.93 15.27 -2.62
CA LEU A 911 -24.57 14.03 -3.03
C LEU A 911 -25.91 13.89 -2.31
N LEU A 912 -26.94 13.54 -3.08
CA LEU A 912 -28.27 13.25 -2.56
C LEU A 912 -28.47 11.74 -2.49
N LEU A 913 -27.97 11.12 -1.43
CA LEU A 913 -27.99 9.68 -1.30
C LEU A 913 -29.35 9.19 -0.82
N ALA A 914 -29.82 8.11 -1.44
CA ALA A 914 -31.04 7.42 -1.11
C ALA A 914 -30.83 5.91 -1.07
N ASP A 915 -31.80 5.21 -0.49
CA ASP A 915 -31.83 3.75 -0.46
C ASP A 915 -31.97 3.20 -1.88
N GLY A 916 -31.05 2.31 -2.28
CA GLY A 916 -31.04 1.65 -3.59
C GLY A 916 -32.33 0.90 -3.93
N ALA A 917 -33.09 0.46 -2.91
CA ALA A 917 -34.40 -0.18 -3.11
C ALA A 917 -35.42 0.73 -3.83
N MET A 918 -35.22 2.05 -3.82
CA MET A 918 -36.09 3.01 -4.51
C MET A 918 -36.03 2.90 -6.04
N ALA A 919 -34.93 2.38 -6.59
CA ALA A 919 -34.79 2.14 -8.04
C ALA A 919 -35.43 0.81 -8.50
N GLN A 920 -36.12 0.09 -7.60
CA GLN A 920 -36.61 -1.29 -7.80
C GLN A 920 -35.51 -2.33 -8.08
N GLU A 921 -34.23 -1.95 -8.00
CA GLU A 921 -33.08 -2.86 -7.98
C GLU A 921 -32.78 -3.22 -6.51
N LYS A 922 -33.64 -4.03 -5.89
CA LYS A 922 -33.51 -4.37 -4.47
C LYS A 922 -32.40 -5.38 -4.18
N LEU A 923 -31.88 -6.07 -5.20
CA LEU A 923 -30.70 -6.94 -5.13
C LEU A 923 -29.46 -6.19 -5.68
N PRO A 924 -28.42 -5.98 -4.86
CA PRO A 924 -27.21 -5.27 -5.27
C PRO A 924 -26.28 -6.15 -6.13
N LEU A 925 -26.62 -6.37 -7.39
CA LEU A 925 -25.85 -7.24 -8.30
C LEU A 925 -24.74 -6.49 -9.03
N PHE A 926 -24.97 -5.23 -9.39
CA PHE A 926 -24.04 -4.40 -10.14
C PHE A 926 -22.58 -4.34 -9.59
N PRO A 927 -22.35 -4.31 -8.27
CA PRO A 927 -21.00 -4.36 -7.70
C PRO A 927 -20.18 -5.55 -8.18
N PHE A 928 -20.79 -6.71 -8.38
CA PHE A 928 -20.09 -7.94 -8.74
C PHE A 928 -19.94 -8.13 -10.24
N LEU A 929 -20.50 -7.22 -11.02
CA LEU A 929 -20.35 -7.20 -12.48
C LEU A 929 -19.16 -6.35 -12.91
N GLN A 930 -18.51 -5.64 -11.97
CA GLN A 930 -17.28 -4.89 -12.23
C GLN A 930 -16.18 -5.84 -12.72
N PRO A 931 -15.65 -5.65 -13.95
CA PRO A 931 -14.65 -6.55 -14.51
C PRO A 931 -13.39 -6.68 -13.65
N SER A 932 -13.02 -5.60 -12.93
CA SER A 932 -11.88 -5.58 -12.00
C SER A 932 -12.01 -6.57 -10.84
N ARG A 933 -13.24 -6.94 -10.45
CA ARG A 933 -13.49 -7.87 -9.33
C ARG A 933 -13.46 -9.33 -9.75
N MET A 934 -13.57 -9.65 -11.04
CA MET A 934 -13.53 -11.03 -11.57
C MET A 934 -14.39 -12.03 -10.76
N VAL A 935 -15.63 -11.67 -10.44
CA VAL A 935 -16.54 -12.56 -9.69
C VAL A 935 -17.04 -13.68 -10.59
N ASP A 936 -16.90 -14.92 -10.14
CA ASP A 936 -17.36 -16.11 -10.87
C ASP A 936 -18.80 -16.47 -10.56
N THR A 937 -19.14 -16.41 -9.27
CA THR A 937 -20.43 -16.86 -8.76
C THR A 937 -20.99 -15.85 -7.78
N ILE A 938 -22.23 -15.43 -8.02
CA ILE A 938 -22.99 -14.53 -7.16
C ILE A 938 -24.11 -15.33 -6.51
N ILE A 939 -24.10 -15.45 -5.18
CA ILE A 939 -25.21 -16.00 -4.41
C ILE A 939 -26.15 -14.84 -4.08
N ALA A 940 -27.30 -14.78 -4.77
CA ALA A 940 -28.28 -13.71 -4.63
C ALA A 940 -29.41 -14.13 -3.67
N LEU A 941 -29.49 -13.45 -2.52
CA LEU A 941 -30.48 -13.70 -1.48
C LEU A 941 -31.62 -12.69 -1.60
N ASP A 942 -32.72 -13.11 -2.22
CA ASP A 942 -33.86 -12.23 -2.50
C ASP A 942 -34.95 -12.35 -1.45
N SER A 943 -35.26 -11.24 -0.78
CA SER A 943 -36.33 -11.09 0.21
C SER A 943 -37.28 -9.95 -0.14
N ALA A 944 -37.25 -9.51 -1.39
CA ALA A 944 -38.13 -8.48 -1.89
C ALA A 944 -39.62 -8.89 -1.79
N VAL A 945 -40.46 -7.87 -1.61
CA VAL A 945 -41.93 -7.98 -1.68
C VAL A 945 -42.37 -7.38 -3.00
N ASP A 946 -42.65 -8.24 -3.97
CA ASP A 946 -43.02 -7.87 -5.34
C ASP A 946 -44.08 -8.80 -5.95
N GLY A 947 -44.37 -9.97 -5.35
CA GLY A 947 -45.39 -10.91 -5.82
C GLY A 947 -46.84 -10.38 -5.78
N GLY A 948 -47.64 -10.75 -6.79
CA GLY A 948 -49.03 -10.33 -6.97
C GLY A 948 -50.08 -11.31 -6.43
N SER A 949 -51.20 -10.76 -5.95
CA SER A 949 -52.43 -11.40 -5.43
C SER A 949 -52.44 -11.78 -3.93
N PRO A 950 -53.19 -11.03 -3.09
CA PRO A 950 -53.41 -11.34 -1.67
C PRO A 950 -54.18 -12.65 -1.38
N LYS A 951 -54.65 -13.36 -2.42
CA LYS A 951 -55.54 -14.52 -2.31
C LYS A 951 -54.84 -15.88 -2.47
N ASP A 952 -53.61 -15.94 -3.00
CA ASP A 952 -52.80 -17.17 -3.03
C ASP A 952 -51.73 -17.10 -1.92
N PRO A 953 -51.81 -17.96 -0.88
CA PRO A 953 -50.79 -18.04 0.17
C PRO A 953 -49.36 -18.24 -0.35
N ASN A 954 -49.21 -18.81 -1.55
CA ASN A 954 -47.91 -19.09 -2.17
C ASN A 954 -47.39 -17.94 -3.07
N GLN A 955 -48.17 -16.87 -3.27
CA GLN A 955 -47.76 -15.66 -4.01
C GLN A 955 -47.82 -14.39 -3.15
N LYS A 956 -48.18 -14.53 -1.87
CA LYS A 956 -48.34 -13.41 -0.93
C LYS A 956 -46.98 -12.79 -0.59
N GLY A 957 -46.58 -11.79 -1.38
CA GLY A 957 -45.45 -10.90 -1.07
C GLY A 957 -44.05 -11.53 -1.13
N TYR A 958 -43.88 -12.66 -1.83
CA TYR A 958 -42.58 -13.27 -2.11
C TYR A 958 -41.91 -12.68 -3.37
N PRO A 959 -40.59 -12.86 -3.57
CA PRO A 959 -39.86 -12.29 -4.70
C PRO A 959 -40.30 -12.85 -6.04
N ASP A 960 -40.52 -11.97 -7.03
CA ASP A 960 -40.97 -12.34 -8.38
C ASP A 960 -39.89 -12.17 -9.47
N GLY A 961 -38.64 -11.88 -9.10
CA GLY A 961 -37.54 -11.66 -10.03
C GLY A 961 -37.40 -10.22 -10.58
N THR A 962 -38.23 -9.27 -10.13
CA THR A 962 -38.15 -7.85 -10.56
C THR A 962 -36.73 -7.27 -10.43
N SER A 963 -36.02 -7.53 -9.34
CA SER A 963 -34.66 -7.00 -9.13
C SER A 963 -33.64 -7.53 -10.15
N MET A 964 -33.71 -8.83 -10.48
CA MET A 964 -32.87 -9.46 -11.51
C MET A 964 -33.15 -8.85 -12.89
N LEU A 965 -34.43 -8.63 -13.22
CA LEU A 965 -34.84 -7.99 -14.47
C LEU A 965 -34.34 -6.55 -14.56
N ARG A 966 -34.43 -5.77 -13.48
CA ARG A 966 -33.96 -4.38 -13.43
C ARG A 966 -32.45 -4.27 -13.69
N THR A 967 -31.66 -5.14 -13.07
CA THR A 967 -30.21 -5.23 -13.35
C THR A 967 -29.97 -5.55 -14.83
N SER A 968 -30.67 -6.57 -15.37
CA SER A 968 -30.53 -6.95 -16.79
C SER A 968 -30.90 -5.81 -17.75
N MET A 969 -31.95 -5.04 -17.46
CA MET A 969 -32.37 -3.87 -18.24
C MET A 969 -31.36 -2.73 -18.18
N LYS A 970 -30.83 -2.42 -16.99
CA LYS A 970 -29.80 -1.38 -16.79
C LYS A 970 -28.57 -1.63 -17.68
N LEU A 971 -28.14 -2.89 -17.75
CA LEU A 971 -26.95 -3.27 -18.53
C LEU A 971 -27.17 -3.27 -20.05
N GLN A 972 -28.42 -3.15 -20.53
CA GLN A 972 -28.71 -3.01 -21.97
C GLN A 972 -28.53 -1.57 -22.47
N GLN A 973 -28.42 -0.60 -21.57
CA GLN A 973 -28.20 0.79 -21.92
C GLN A 973 -26.81 1.00 -22.54
N GLU A 974 -26.67 2.00 -23.41
CA GLU A 974 -25.45 2.23 -24.19
C GLU A 974 -24.20 2.44 -23.30
N GLY A 975 -24.36 3.16 -22.18
CA GLY A 975 -23.26 3.45 -21.24
C GLY A 975 -22.72 2.23 -20.48
N TYR A 976 -23.50 1.14 -20.41
CA TYR A 976 -23.13 -0.08 -19.69
C TYR A 976 -22.76 -1.24 -20.64
N ARG A 977 -22.59 -0.97 -21.94
CA ARG A 977 -22.14 -1.94 -22.94
C ARG A 977 -20.71 -2.39 -22.64
N GLY A 978 -20.57 -3.56 -22.03
CA GLY A 978 -19.27 -4.15 -21.62
C GLY A 978 -19.37 -4.94 -20.32
N TYR A 979 -20.36 -4.64 -19.49
CA TYR A 979 -20.72 -5.43 -18.32
C TYR A 979 -21.43 -6.71 -18.74
N LYS A 980 -21.01 -7.84 -18.15
CA LYS A 980 -21.50 -9.17 -18.50
C LYS A 980 -22.55 -9.64 -17.49
N PHE A 981 -23.77 -9.90 -17.94
CA PHE A 981 -24.84 -10.46 -17.13
C PHE A 981 -25.80 -11.27 -17.99
N THR A 982 -26.43 -12.27 -17.39
CA THR A 982 -27.42 -13.12 -18.08
C THR A 982 -28.68 -12.33 -18.43
N LYS A 983 -29.31 -12.69 -19.55
CA LYS A 983 -30.57 -12.05 -19.98
C LYS A 983 -31.73 -12.56 -19.14
N ILE A 984 -32.51 -11.64 -18.60
CA ILE A 984 -33.72 -11.96 -17.83
C ILE A 984 -34.95 -11.61 -18.67
N LEU A 985 -35.81 -12.60 -18.94
CA LEU A 985 -37.03 -12.42 -19.73
C LEU A 985 -38.10 -11.66 -18.93
N SER A 986 -38.83 -10.76 -19.62
CA SER A 986 -39.88 -9.95 -18.99
C SER A 986 -41.28 -10.54 -19.12
N LYS A 987 -42.21 -10.07 -18.28
CA LYS A 987 -43.66 -10.31 -18.35
C LYS A 987 -44.27 -10.15 -19.76
N TYR A 988 -43.71 -9.28 -20.59
CA TYR A 988 -44.24 -9.00 -21.93
C TYR A 988 -43.75 -10.01 -22.99
N GLN A 989 -42.91 -10.98 -22.61
CA GLN A 989 -42.29 -11.99 -23.49
C GLN A 989 -42.71 -13.45 -23.16
N GLN A 990 -43.94 -13.63 -22.68
CA GLN A 990 -44.70 -14.91 -22.63
C GLN A 990 -44.45 -15.91 -21.48
N THR A 991 -43.43 -15.80 -20.61
CA THR A 991 -43.41 -16.52 -19.31
C THR A 991 -42.69 -15.72 -18.20
N THR A 992 -43.30 -15.61 -17.01
CA THR A 992 -42.72 -14.91 -15.84
C THR A 992 -41.88 -15.84 -14.94
N PHE A 993 -41.02 -15.27 -14.09
CA PHE A 993 -40.33 -15.97 -12.98
C PHE A 993 -41.29 -16.80 -12.13
N THR A 994 -42.51 -16.28 -11.94
CA THR A 994 -43.59 -16.95 -11.21
C THR A 994 -44.09 -18.18 -11.95
N ASP A 995 -44.34 -18.07 -13.27
CA ASP A 995 -44.82 -19.17 -14.11
C ASP A 995 -43.82 -20.33 -14.15
N ARG A 996 -42.52 -20.03 -14.10
CA ARG A 996 -41.44 -21.03 -14.09
C ARG A 996 -41.14 -21.58 -12.69
N GLY A 997 -41.81 -21.07 -11.65
CA GLY A 997 -41.65 -21.52 -10.26
C GLY A 997 -40.35 -21.06 -9.57
N TYR A 998 -39.60 -20.11 -10.14
CA TYR A 998 -38.31 -19.65 -9.58
C TYR A 998 -38.44 -18.92 -8.25
N HIS A 999 -39.63 -18.46 -7.89
CA HIS A 999 -39.95 -17.87 -6.59
C HIS A 999 -40.07 -18.89 -5.45
N ARG A 1000 -40.11 -20.21 -5.75
CA ARG A 1000 -40.32 -21.28 -4.75
C ARG A 1000 -39.14 -22.24 -4.59
N ARG A 1001 -38.03 -21.99 -5.29
CA ARG A 1001 -36.85 -22.85 -5.25
C ARG A 1001 -35.59 -22.11 -5.66
N PRO A 1002 -34.41 -22.55 -5.19
CA PRO A 1002 -33.15 -22.08 -5.72
C PRO A 1002 -33.04 -22.30 -7.24
N THR A 1003 -32.44 -21.36 -7.95
CA THR A 1003 -32.30 -21.43 -9.43
C THR A 1003 -30.95 -20.85 -9.86
N PHE A 1004 -30.29 -21.47 -10.84
CA PHE A 1004 -29.04 -20.98 -11.43
C PHE A 1004 -29.32 -20.19 -12.72
N PHE A 1005 -28.73 -19.01 -12.87
CA PHE A 1005 -28.80 -18.20 -14.08
C PHE A 1005 -27.41 -18.01 -14.70
N GLY A 1006 -27.33 -17.92 -16.02
CA GLY A 1006 -26.07 -17.80 -16.78
C GLY A 1006 -25.32 -19.11 -17.02
N CYS A 1007 -25.94 -20.28 -16.79
CA CYS A 1007 -25.26 -21.58 -16.74
C CYS A 1007 -24.41 -21.93 -17.96
N ASN A 1008 -24.81 -21.53 -19.16
CA ASN A 1008 -24.09 -21.83 -20.40
C ASN A 1008 -23.61 -20.57 -21.12
N GLU A 1009 -23.53 -19.46 -20.38
CA GLU A 1009 -23.08 -18.16 -20.86
C GLU A 1009 -21.71 -17.82 -20.26
N ASP A 1010 -20.92 -16.99 -20.94
CA ASP A 1010 -19.67 -16.43 -20.43
C ASP A 1010 -19.97 -15.19 -19.56
N VAL A 1011 -20.66 -15.39 -18.44
CA VAL A 1011 -21.07 -14.36 -17.47
C VAL A 1011 -20.94 -14.93 -16.05
N PRO A 1012 -20.88 -14.11 -14.98
CA PRO A 1012 -20.95 -14.62 -13.61
C PRO A 1012 -22.19 -15.49 -13.42
N LEU A 1013 -22.03 -16.68 -12.82
CA LEU A 1013 -23.14 -17.57 -12.51
C LEU A 1013 -23.92 -17.01 -11.32
N VAL A 1014 -25.24 -16.85 -11.45
CA VAL A 1014 -26.07 -16.37 -10.33
C VAL A 1014 -26.81 -17.53 -9.70
N ILE A 1015 -26.55 -17.81 -8.42
CA ILE A 1015 -27.32 -18.73 -7.59
C ILE A 1015 -28.39 -17.92 -6.87
N TYR A 1016 -29.59 -17.92 -7.42
CA TYR A 1016 -30.73 -17.19 -6.89
C TYR A 1016 -31.44 -18.00 -5.82
N ILE A 1017 -31.54 -17.47 -4.60
CA ILE A 1017 -32.20 -18.09 -3.45
C ILE A 1017 -33.33 -17.16 -2.99
N PRO A 1018 -34.60 -17.44 -3.35
CA PRO A 1018 -35.73 -16.60 -2.98
C PRO A 1018 -36.23 -16.92 -1.57
N ASN A 1019 -36.67 -15.89 -0.86
CA ASN A 1019 -37.51 -16.04 0.32
C ASN A 1019 -38.84 -16.69 -0.09
N HIS A 1020 -39.19 -17.80 0.53
CA HIS A 1020 -40.47 -18.49 0.33
C HIS A 1020 -40.83 -19.31 1.58
N TYR A 1021 -42.10 -19.67 1.68
CA TYR A 1021 -42.59 -20.53 2.74
C TYR A 1021 -42.09 -21.97 2.53
N LEU A 1022 -41.37 -22.50 3.51
CA LEU A 1022 -41.00 -23.92 3.55
C LEU A 1022 -41.36 -24.56 4.90
N SER A 1023 -41.01 -23.91 6.01
CA SER A 1023 -41.38 -24.35 7.37
C SER A 1023 -42.04 -23.26 8.22
N TYR A 1024 -41.79 -21.97 7.93
CA TYR A 1024 -42.35 -20.85 8.69
C TYR A 1024 -42.66 -19.67 7.77
N ASP A 1025 -43.72 -18.91 8.09
CA ASP A 1025 -44.13 -17.75 7.30
C ASP A 1025 -43.24 -16.52 7.52
N THR A 1026 -42.31 -16.34 6.60
CA THR A 1026 -41.40 -15.20 6.54
C THR A 1026 -41.95 -14.02 5.71
N SER A 1027 -43.19 -14.06 5.20
CA SER A 1027 -43.82 -13.00 4.37
C SER A 1027 -44.30 -11.78 5.19
N GLN A 1028 -43.44 -11.32 6.10
CA GLN A 1028 -43.76 -10.24 7.03
C GLN A 1028 -43.65 -8.87 6.37
N SER A 1029 -44.40 -7.87 6.85
CA SER A 1029 -44.37 -6.50 6.30
C SER A 1029 -42.97 -5.89 6.39
N THR A 1030 -42.55 -5.14 5.37
CA THR A 1030 -41.28 -4.38 5.41
C THR A 1030 -41.22 -3.38 6.55
N MET A 1031 -42.39 -2.87 6.98
CA MET A 1031 -42.52 -1.92 8.10
C MET A 1031 -42.57 -2.61 9.48
N GLN A 1032 -42.53 -3.94 9.52
CA GLN A 1032 -42.57 -4.65 10.80
C GLN A 1032 -41.25 -4.50 11.55
N ALA A 1033 -41.31 -3.71 12.63
CA ALA A 1033 -40.18 -3.44 13.50
C ALA A 1033 -39.93 -4.56 14.50
N VAL A 1034 -41.01 -5.15 15.03
CA VAL A 1034 -40.98 -6.03 16.19
C VAL A 1034 -41.31 -7.47 15.79
N TYR A 1035 -40.49 -8.40 16.29
CA TYR A 1035 -40.62 -9.84 16.11
C TYR A 1035 -40.57 -10.53 17.47
N LYS A 1036 -41.42 -11.53 17.67
CA LYS A 1036 -41.31 -12.39 18.85
C LYS A 1036 -40.08 -13.28 18.70
N LYS A 1037 -39.61 -13.84 19.81
CA LYS A 1037 -38.46 -14.76 19.78
C LYS A 1037 -38.75 -16.00 18.94
N GLU A 1038 -39.99 -16.47 19.01
CA GLU A 1038 -40.50 -17.60 18.25
C GLU A 1038 -40.50 -17.31 16.76
N ASP A 1039 -40.81 -16.07 16.37
CA ASP A 1039 -40.77 -15.63 14.98
C ASP A 1039 -39.32 -15.63 14.47
N ILE A 1040 -38.38 -15.05 15.24
CA ILE A 1040 -36.95 -15.06 14.88
C ILE A 1040 -36.45 -16.50 14.72
N LYS A 1041 -36.80 -17.40 15.65
CA LYS A 1041 -36.46 -18.82 15.54
C LYS A 1041 -37.05 -19.43 14.26
N GLY A 1042 -38.31 -19.12 13.94
CA GLY A 1042 -38.99 -19.53 12.71
C GLY A 1042 -38.28 -19.05 11.45
N PHE A 1043 -37.78 -17.80 11.42
CA PHE A 1043 -36.95 -17.29 10.33
C PHE A 1043 -35.67 -18.13 10.15
N PHE A 1044 -34.95 -18.41 11.24
CA PHE A 1044 -33.72 -19.22 11.19
C PHE A 1044 -33.99 -20.65 10.75
N GLU A 1045 -35.09 -21.25 11.18
CA GLU A 1045 -35.51 -22.59 10.77
C GLU A 1045 -35.89 -22.64 9.29
N ASN A 1046 -36.73 -21.70 8.83
CA ASN A 1046 -37.12 -21.63 7.41
C ASN A 1046 -35.91 -21.36 6.51
N GLY A 1047 -35.06 -20.40 6.88
CA GLY A 1047 -33.84 -20.11 6.14
C GLY A 1047 -32.89 -21.31 6.08
N PHE A 1048 -32.70 -22.02 7.19
CA PHE A 1048 -31.89 -23.24 7.19
C PHE A 1048 -32.42 -24.25 6.17
N TYR A 1049 -33.73 -24.51 6.15
CA TYR A 1049 -34.33 -25.43 5.19
C TYR A 1049 -34.25 -24.93 3.74
N VAL A 1050 -34.41 -23.63 3.50
CA VAL A 1050 -34.27 -23.03 2.17
C VAL A 1050 -32.84 -23.13 1.65
N ALA A 1051 -31.84 -22.81 2.48
CA ALA A 1051 -30.42 -22.87 2.12
C ALA A 1051 -29.92 -24.30 1.88
N THR A 1052 -30.46 -25.27 2.62
CA THR A 1052 -29.99 -26.66 2.61
C THR A 1052 -30.86 -27.62 1.81
N GLN A 1053 -32.06 -27.18 1.39
CA GLN A 1053 -33.10 -28.01 0.77
C GLN A 1053 -33.36 -29.31 1.56
N SER A 1054 -33.26 -29.24 2.89
CA SER A 1054 -33.28 -30.42 3.76
C SER A 1054 -34.62 -30.69 4.46
N HIS A 1055 -35.67 -29.91 4.14
CA HIS A 1055 -36.98 -30.05 4.79
C HIS A 1055 -37.59 -31.43 4.53
N PRO A 1056 -38.12 -32.14 5.56
CA PRO A 1056 -38.59 -33.52 5.40
C PRO A 1056 -39.62 -33.75 4.30
N SER A 1057 -40.49 -32.78 4.01
CA SER A 1057 -41.52 -32.90 2.97
C SER A 1057 -41.03 -32.60 1.54
N GLN A 1058 -39.87 -31.96 1.39
CA GLN A 1058 -39.36 -31.47 0.09
C GLN A 1058 -37.83 -31.62 0.01
N LYS A 1059 -37.30 -32.68 0.62
CA LYS A 1059 -35.86 -32.89 0.76
C LYS A 1059 -35.21 -33.19 -0.59
N ASP A 1060 -34.24 -32.38 -1.00
CA ASP A 1060 -33.34 -32.67 -2.11
C ASP A 1060 -31.96 -33.06 -1.58
N THR A 1061 -31.61 -34.34 -1.68
CA THR A 1061 -30.32 -34.87 -1.22
C THR A 1061 -29.15 -34.48 -2.11
N GLU A 1062 -29.41 -34.12 -3.37
CA GLU A 1062 -28.40 -33.72 -4.35
C GLU A 1062 -28.09 -32.22 -4.29
N TRP A 1063 -28.94 -31.40 -3.67
CA TRP A 1063 -28.74 -29.95 -3.60
C TRP A 1063 -27.35 -29.50 -3.13
N PRO A 1064 -26.76 -30.04 -2.03
CA PRO A 1064 -25.40 -29.64 -1.63
C PRO A 1064 -24.34 -29.94 -2.70
N ALA A 1065 -24.51 -31.01 -3.47
CA ALA A 1065 -23.64 -31.33 -4.61
C ALA A 1065 -23.85 -30.33 -5.75
N CYS A 1066 -25.11 -29.99 -6.07
CA CYS A 1066 -25.42 -29.01 -7.10
C CYS A 1066 -24.92 -27.61 -6.77
N LEU A 1067 -24.96 -27.21 -5.50
CA LEU A 1067 -24.40 -25.96 -5.01
C LEU A 1067 -22.87 -25.93 -5.17
N ALA A 1068 -22.18 -27.00 -4.80
CA ALA A 1068 -20.74 -27.11 -5.03
C ALA A 1068 -20.37 -27.09 -6.52
N CYS A 1069 -21.11 -27.81 -7.35
CA CYS A 1069 -20.94 -27.81 -8.80
C CYS A 1069 -21.07 -26.41 -9.41
N ALA A 1070 -22.05 -25.62 -8.93
CA ALA A 1070 -22.23 -24.24 -9.36
C ALA A 1070 -21.03 -23.36 -8.96
N LEU A 1071 -20.57 -23.47 -7.71
CA LEU A 1071 -19.46 -22.67 -7.18
C LEU A 1071 -18.12 -22.91 -7.91
N ILE A 1072 -17.86 -24.12 -8.40
CA ILE A 1072 -16.59 -24.47 -9.09
C ILE A 1072 -16.66 -24.36 -10.62
N ASP A 1073 -17.85 -24.13 -11.19
CA ASP A 1073 -18.10 -24.30 -12.63
C ASP A 1073 -17.22 -23.42 -13.53
N ARG A 1074 -17.10 -22.14 -13.18
CA ARG A 1074 -16.28 -21.19 -13.93
C ARG A 1074 -14.80 -21.52 -13.87
N GLN A 1075 -14.32 -21.95 -12.72
CA GLN A 1075 -12.93 -22.38 -12.58
C GLN A 1075 -12.67 -23.68 -13.35
N ASN A 1076 -13.58 -24.64 -13.34
CA ASN A 1076 -13.45 -25.87 -14.14
C ASN A 1076 -13.41 -25.55 -15.64
N THR A 1077 -14.26 -24.63 -16.09
CA THR A 1077 -14.27 -24.16 -17.49
C THR A 1077 -12.92 -23.56 -17.86
N ARG A 1078 -12.35 -22.68 -17.02
CA ARG A 1078 -11.00 -22.12 -17.22
C ARG A 1078 -9.90 -23.19 -17.20
N ASN A 1079 -10.01 -24.17 -16.31
CA ASN A 1079 -9.10 -25.31 -16.23
C ASN A 1079 -9.27 -26.31 -17.39
N ARG A 1080 -10.21 -26.07 -18.31
CA ARG A 1080 -10.58 -26.97 -19.41
C ARG A 1080 -11.04 -28.35 -18.94
N SER A 1081 -11.59 -28.41 -17.73
CA SER A 1081 -12.19 -29.60 -17.15
C SER A 1081 -13.69 -29.61 -17.43
N PRO A 1082 -14.24 -30.65 -18.09
CA PRO A 1082 -15.68 -30.75 -18.31
C PRO A 1082 -16.42 -30.94 -16.98
N ARG A 1083 -17.71 -30.58 -16.96
CA ARG A 1083 -18.60 -30.92 -15.83
C ARG A 1083 -18.64 -32.44 -15.64
N THR A 1084 -18.61 -32.89 -14.39
CA THR A 1084 -18.87 -34.31 -14.08
C THR A 1084 -20.31 -34.68 -14.46
N PRO A 1085 -20.65 -35.98 -14.61
CA PRO A 1085 -22.03 -36.39 -14.84
C PRO A 1085 -23.01 -35.88 -13.77
N GLN A 1086 -22.59 -35.89 -12.49
CA GLN A 1086 -23.37 -35.34 -11.39
C GLN A 1086 -23.60 -33.83 -11.56
N CYS A 1087 -22.56 -33.05 -11.87
CA CYS A 1087 -22.72 -31.62 -12.11
C CYS A 1087 -23.59 -31.34 -13.34
N THR A 1088 -23.50 -32.16 -14.39
CA THR A 1088 -24.35 -32.03 -15.59
C THR A 1088 -25.83 -32.23 -15.26
N ALA A 1089 -26.15 -33.25 -14.44
CA ALA A 1089 -27.50 -33.46 -13.93
C ALA A 1089 -27.99 -32.28 -13.07
N CYS A 1090 -27.14 -31.74 -12.20
CA CYS A 1090 -27.45 -30.56 -11.39
C CYS A 1090 -27.81 -29.35 -12.25
N PHE A 1091 -27.02 -29.03 -13.28
CA PHE A 1091 -27.32 -27.94 -14.19
C PHE A 1091 -28.60 -28.19 -15.02
N THR A 1092 -28.95 -29.44 -15.29
CA THR A 1092 -30.23 -29.77 -15.94
C THR A 1092 -31.44 -29.47 -15.04
N SER A 1093 -31.30 -29.70 -13.73
CA SER A 1093 -32.38 -29.51 -12.75
C SER A 1093 -32.53 -28.06 -12.29
N TYR A 1094 -31.42 -27.37 -12.05
CA TYR A 1094 -31.39 -26.08 -11.37
C TYR A 1094 -31.19 -24.89 -12.31
N CYS A 1095 -30.73 -25.10 -13.55
CA CYS A 1095 -30.59 -23.98 -14.47
C CYS A 1095 -31.94 -23.40 -14.89
N ALA A 1096 -32.01 -22.08 -14.92
CA ALA A 1096 -33.11 -21.35 -15.53
C ALA A 1096 -33.24 -21.76 -17.00
N ARG A 1097 -34.47 -22.08 -17.41
CA ARG A 1097 -34.79 -22.44 -18.79
C ARG A 1097 -35.17 -21.14 -19.50
N GLY A 1098 -34.48 -20.89 -20.62
CA GLY A 1098 -34.82 -19.79 -21.53
C GLY A 1098 -36.24 -19.87 -22.06
#